data_AF-A0A518J143-F1
#
_entry.id   AF-A0A518J143-F1
#
_cell.length_a   1.000
_cell.length_b   1.000
_cell.length_c   1.000
_cell.angle_alpha   90.00
_cell.angle_beta   90.00
_cell.angle_gamma   90.00
#
_symmetry.space_group_name_H-M   'P 1'
#
loop_
_entity.id
_entity.type
_entity.pdbx_description
1 polymer ?
#
loop_
_entity_poly.entity_id
_entity_poly.type
_entity_poly.pdbx_seq_one_letter_code
_entity_poly.pdbx_strand_id
1 'polypeptide(L)'
;MFRPLASLICLTIALAASPLVAQPATLQEMFESVDPAQIAKEARLRGNPRRGAIVFYASAAACAKCHVTGEGQSPLGPDLTRLGDKLSDVHLVESLLHPSKSIRKGYETVQLITIDGEVRSGMMVSEDDEQIVLRDAANLQANVSIAKDDIEARLSSKVSMMPAGLVATLNSPREFLDLISYLFAIHEGGRQRADELQPTAEQLIPEDDTLNPNHAKIIRRAENGKQRVGKQIYESTCYQCHGKDGNTPSLATARAFGTQKLKFGADPYSMFKTLSHGNGLMAAASALSPRERYEVVAYIRERFMKDSNPDYFPVTPKYLSSLPSGTEMGDVKLDPDRDYGPALASQLGRDVNSALTIQLGDISIAYDLHTMDQAAIWSGDFLDVDQTQHKRGRGEGYPQPRGEAIETLDLWRWGHDGSLDYSKADVLPRGPLPQRWLDYHGHFLCGDQIVLSYSIDGREILEVPSAAQDKTAIRHTLTIHGGKALLLAVGKSAADRVRPIIKGDIDDVTLDLDARQRWVVKIPAGEETRLIDIVRFGDASEVARERALVKIDPATMTAGGELRWPETFKTIGYRGFQSGAYAVDTISIPESTPWNTWFRTSAIDFFPDGRMAVATVGGDVWIVSGIDDDLLNVRWKRFAGGMFEPFGIKVVDGMIYVNCRDRLTRLHDLNEDGEADFYESFSADTDVSTFFHAFNFDLQTDAEGNFYYAKSGQYTDYKLPGSIVQVSSDGKTREVICTGLRTPNGMGILPDGRLTVSDNQGTWMPASKINLVRPGGFYGYVQNKAGGAWAPDGGKIEHRKIAPPQNFDPPLIWIPQEIDNSSGGQVVVTDDRFGPLAGRLLHTSFGQGRLFYLMTQEVDGLSQAALVQFPHDFGTGIMRGRTNPVDGQLYVTGLNGWNDNGRGDLADGGIYRVRYTGQPIRMITDCKVHPGELRLQFNFPLDRGATTRVDAFMGEQWNYKWTDSYGSDFHHPETGEVGKQSLPIDSVSVSEDGKTLTLKTSQLRPVHQLHLQLDVMDSNGKPFKEDVYWTIHKIPND
;
A
#
# COMPACT_ATOMS: atom_id res chain seq x y z
N MET A 1 37.45 26.04 61.41
CA MET A 1 37.12 27.00 60.34
C MET A 1 36.21 26.31 59.33
N PHE A 2 35.03 26.90 59.13
CA PHE A 2 34.16 26.90 57.94
C PHE A 2 33.75 25.60 57.20
N ARG A 3 32.45 25.27 57.35
CA ARG A 3 31.52 24.71 56.33
C ARG A 3 31.39 25.70 55.12
N PRO A 4 30.85 25.36 53.91
CA PRO A 4 29.68 24.48 53.74
C PRO A 4 29.42 23.75 52.38
N LEU A 5 28.32 22.97 52.42
CA LEU A 5 27.27 22.76 51.40
C LEU A 5 27.54 21.89 50.15
N ALA A 6 26.98 20.68 50.20
CA ALA A 6 26.53 19.92 49.05
C ALA A 6 25.46 20.71 48.27
N SER A 7 25.67 20.89 46.97
CA SER A 7 24.61 21.15 46.00
C SER A 7 24.47 19.91 45.13
N LEU A 8 23.32 19.23 45.28
CA LEU A 8 22.77 18.36 44.25
C LEU A 8 22.58 19.22 43.00
N ILE A 9 23.42 19.02 41.98
CA ILE A 9 23.06 19.41 40.62
C ILE A 9 22.12 18.30 40.15
N CYS A 10 20.81 18.58 40.23
CA CYS A 10 19.82 17.88 39.43
C CYS A 10 20.21 18.07 37.96
N LEU A 11 20.88 17.06 37.39
CA LEU A 11 20.97 16.91 35.95
C LEU A 11 19.55 16.58 35.48
N THR A 12 18.77 17.60 35.15
CA THR A 12 17.57 17.43 34.34
C THR A 12 18.04 16.87 33.00
N ILE A 13 18.01 15.55 32.87
CA ILE A 13 18.01 14.88 31.58
C ILE A 13 16.80 15.46 30.86
N ALA A 14 17.03 16.38 29.93
CA ALA A 14 16.05 16.78 28.94
C ALA A 14 15.66 15.48 28.24
N LEU A 15 14.49 14.94 28.59
CA LEU A 15 13.83 13.96 27.76
C LEU A 15 13.79 14.57 26.37
N ALA A 16 14.40 13.90 25.39
CA ALA A 16 14.22 14.21 24.00
C ALA A 16 12.71 14.35 23.78
N ALA A 17 12.26 15.57 23.51
CA ALA A 17 10.87 15.80 23.14
C ALA A 17 10.67 15.00 21.85
N SER A 18 9.88 13.93 21.92
CA SER A 18 9.32 13.32 20.72
C SER A 18 8.74 14.46 19.88
N PRO A 19 8.95 14.47 18.54
CA PRO A 19 8.42 15.53 17.70
C PRO A 19 6.94 15.70 18.00
N LEU A 20 6.53 16.94 18.25
CA LEU A 20 5.18 17.31 18.60
C LEU A 20 4.36 17.39 17.31
N VAL A 21 4.55 16.42 16.40
CA VAL A 21 3.66 16.18 15.26
C VAL A 21 2.28 16.24 15.88
N ALA A 22 1.49 17.28 15.53
CA ALA A 22 0.22 17.54 16.16
C ALA A 22 -0.55 16.22 16.17
N GLN A 23 -0.68 15.59 17.35
CA GLN A 23 -1.27 14.27 17.42
C GLN A 23 -2.69 14.44 16.88
N PRO A 24 -3.07 13.68 15.84
CA PRO A 24 -4.42 13.78 15.32
C PRO A 24 -5.37 13.53 16.50
N ALA A 25 -6.42 14.35 16.59
CA ALA A 25 -7.42 14.22 17.65
C ALA A 25 -7.85 12.75 17.76
N THR A 26 -7.87 12.23 18.98
CA THR A 26 -8.28 10.85 19.21
C THR A 26 -9.70 10.63 18.70
N LEU A 27 -10.07 9.38 18.41
CA LEU A 27 -11.43 9.08 17.93
C LEU A 27 -12.50 9.56 18.92
N GLN A 28 -12.21 9.48 20.22
CA GLN A 28 -13.06 10.04 21.28
C GLN A 28 -13.21 11.56 21.12
N GLU A 29 -12.11 12.31 21.07
CA GLU A 29 -12.14 13.79 20.92
C GLU A 29 -12.86 14.22 19.63
N MET A 30 -12.69 13.47 18.54
CA MET A 30 -13.39 13.72 17.28
C MET A 30 -14.90 13.64 17.46
N PHE A 31 -15.43 12.54 18.00
CA PHE A 31 -16.88 12.37 18.17
C PHE A 31 -17.46 13.27 19.26
N GLU A 32 -16.71 13.57 20.33
CA GLU A 32 -17.15 14.54 21.35
C GLU A 32 -17.31 15.96 20.80
N SER A 33 -16.61 16.29 19.70
CA SER A 33 -16.74 17.59 19.02
C SER A 33 -17.97 17.70 18.11
N VAL A 34 -18.70 16.60 17.91
CA VAL A 34 -19.86 16.51 17.00
C VAL A 34 -21.15 16.34 17.80
N ASP A 35 -22.24 16.95 17.33
CA ASP A 35 -23.56 16.76 17.92
C ASP A 35 -23.96 15.27 17.87
N PRO A 36 -24.29 14.63 19.02
CA PRO A 36 -24.76 13.25 19.07
C PRO A 36 -25.96 12.96 18.14
N ALA A 37 -26.81 13.95 17.86
CA ALA A 37 -27.91 13.80 16.89
C ALA A 37 -27.40 13.63 15.45
N GLN A 38 -26.30 14.31 15.08
CA GLN A 38 -25.65 14.12 13.80
C GLN A 38 -25.01 12.74 13.71
N ILE A 39 -24.32 12.30 14.76
CA ILE A 39 -23.74 10.94 14.83
C ILE A 39 -24.83 9.87 14.67
N ALA A 40 -25.94 10.00 15.40
CA ALA A 40 -27.07 9.08 15.29
C ALA A 40 -27.62 8.99 13.86
N LYS A 41 -27.80 10.16 13.21
CA LYS A 41 -28.21 10.23 11.81
C LYS A 41 -27.21 9.52 10.88
N GLU A 42 -25.92 9.76 11.04
CA GLU A 42 -24.88 9.12 10.22
C GLU A 42 -24.81 7.60 10.46
N ALA A 43 -24.99 7.14 11.70
CA ALA A 43 -25.04 5.71 12.02
C ALA A 43 -26.26 5.02 11.39
N ARG A 44 -27.43 5.69 11.34
CA ARG A 44 -28.61 5.19 10.62
C ARG A 44 -28.41 5.12 9.10
N LEU A 45 -27.73 6.12 8.53
CA LEU A 45 -27.51 6.20 7.08
C LEU A 45 -26.40 5.26 6.59
N ARG A 46 -25.33 5.08 7.38
CA ARG A 46 -24.07 4.45 6.92
C ARG A 46 -23.65 3.23 7.74
N GLY A 47 -24.11 3.10 8.97
CA GLY A 47 -23.69 2.02 9.86
C GLY A 47 -24.32 0.68 9.49
N ASN A 48 -23.54 -0.39 9.56
CA ASN A 48 -23.96 -1.76 9.30
C ASN A 48 -24.09 -2.55 10.61
N PRO A 49 -25.30 -3.00 10.98
CA PRO A 49 -25.52 -3.71 12.23
C PRO A 49 -24.83 -5.08 12.30
N ARG A 50 -24.54 -5.75 11.17
CA ARG A 50 -23.80 -7.02 11.18
C ARG A 50 -22.33 -6.82 11.55
N ARG A 51 -21.68 -5.79 10.98
CA ARG A 51 -20.30 -5.42 11.35
C ARG A 51 -20.26 -4.88 12.78
N GLY A 52 -21.27 -4.11 13.17
CA GLY A 52 -21.41 -3.60 14.54
C GLY A 52 -21.54 -4.71 15.58
N ALA A 53 -22.20 -5.81 15.23
CA ALA A 53 -22.26 -6.99 16.09
C ALA A 53 -20.85 -7.56 16.33
N ILE A 54 -20.02 -7.69 15.28
CA ILE A 54 -18.63 -8.14 15.44
C ILE A 54 -17.88 -7.22 16.40
N VAL A 55 -17.97 -5.89 16.24
CA VAL A 55 -17.36 -4.93 17.18
C VAL A 55 -17.88 -5.14 18.60
N PHE A 56 -19.18 -5.34 18.80
CA PHE A 56 -19.79 -5.55 20.11
C PHE A 56 -19.28 -6.81 20.83
N TYR A 57 -19.08 -7.91 20.09
CA TYR A 57 -18.65 -9.19 20.65
C TYR A 57 -17.13 -9.37 20.70
N ALA A 58 -16.37 -8.74 19.80
CA ALA A 58 -14.92 -8.94 19.65
C ALA A 58 -14.04 -7.78 20.17
N SER A 59 -14.60 -6.58 20.38
CA SER A 59 -13.80 -5.43 20.80
C SER A 59 -13.17 -5.59 22.20
N ALA A 60 -12.05 -4.89 22.41
CA ALA A 60 -11.39 -4.80 23.72
C ALA A 60 -12.29 -4.18 24.80
N ALA A 61 -13.28 -3.37 24.39
CA ALA A 61 -14.34 -2.83 25.25
C ALA A 61 -15.20 -3.92 25.93
N ALA A 62 -15.21 -5.13 25.39
CA ALA A 62 -15.88 -6.30 25.95
C ALA A 62 -17.38 -6.10 26.24
N CYS A 63 -18.08 -5.32 25.40
CA CYS A 63 -19.49 -4.97 25.56
C CYS A 63 -20.37 -6.20 25.84
N ALA A 64 -20.13 -7.30 25.11
CA ALA A 64 -20.86 -8.55 25.27
C ALA A 64 -20.75 -9.17 26.68
N LYS A 65 -19.67 -8.93 27.43
CA LYS A 65 -19.52 -9.48 28.80
C LYS A 65 -20.51 -8.88 29.79
N CYS A 66 -20.98 -7.67 29.54
CA CYS A 66 -21.89 -6.95 30.43
C CYS A 66 -23.35 -6.94 29.92
N HIS A 67 -23.57 -7.08 28.61
CA HIS A 67 -24.86 -6.75 27.98
C HIS A 67 -25.58 -7.91 27.27
N VAL A 68 -24.96 -9.09 27.11
CA VAL A 68 -25.68 -10.27 26.57
C VAL A 68 -26.59 -10.83 27.68
N THR A 69 -27.77 -11.34 27.32
CA THR A 69 -28.74 -11.96 28.26
C THR A 69 -29.08 -13.44 27.97
N GLY A 70 -29.07 -14.32 29.00
CA GLY A 70 -29.23 -15.78 28.86
C GLY A 70 -28.80 -16.57 30.12
N GLU A 71 -28.86 -17.91 30.08
CA GLU A 71 -28.38 -18.76 31.20
C GLU A 71 -26.85 -18.66 31.37
N GLY A 72 -26.39 -18.27 32.56
CA GLY A 72 -24.96 -18.17 32.90
C GLY A 72 -24.27 -16.80 32.64
N GLN A 73 -25.03 -15.72 32.42
CA GLN A 73 -24.49 -14.41 32.00
C GLN A 73 -24.48 -13.34 33.11
N SER A 74 -23.59 -12.34 32.98
CA SER A 74 -23.29 -11.35 34.03
C SER A 74 -24.30 -10.18 34.03
N PRO A 75 -24.98 -9.84 35.14
CA PRO A 75 -26.06 -8.83 35.14
C PRO A 75 -25.56 -7.39 35.34
N LEU A 76 -24.43 -7.02 34.71
CA LEU A 76 -23.74 -5.75 34.94
C LEU A 76 -24.23 -4.60 34.06
N GLY A 77 -24.78 -4.92 32.89
CA GLY A 77 -25.38 -3.97 31.99
C GLY A 77 -26.89 -4.21 31.85
N PRO A 78 -27.67 -3.20 31.44
CA PRO A 78 -29.03 -3.40 31.01
C PRO A 78 -29.11 -4.34 29.80
N ASP A 79 -30.19 -5.11 29.75
CA ASP A 79 -30.59 -5.86 28.55
C ASP A 79 -30.86 -4.87 27.42
N LEU A 80 -29.93 -4.83 26.46
CA LEU A 80 -29.99 -3.92 25.33
C LEU A 80 -31.15 -4.23 24.37
N THR A 81 -31.73 -5.43 24.45
CA THR A 81 -32.90 -5.84 23.65
C THR A 81 -34.22 -5.39 24.29
N ARG A 82 -34.19 -4.88 25.52
CA ARG A 82 -35.39 -4.50 26.31
C ARG A 82 -35.23 -3.15 27.02
N LEU A 83 -34.63 -2.18 26.34
CA LEU A 83 -34.38 -0.86 26.93
C LEU A 83 -35.66 -0.04 27.15
N GLY A 84 -36.74 -0.34 26.43
CA GLY A 84 -38.07 0.29 26.53
C GLY A 84 -38.31 1.38 25.46
N ASP A 85 -39.58 1.56 25.05
CA ASP A 85 -40.01 2.34 23.86
C ASP A 85 -39.72 3.85 23.89
N LYS A 86 -39.10 4.37 24.95
CA LYS A 86 -38.83 5.81 25.16
C LYS A 86 -37.35 6.19 24.97
N LEU A 87 -36.46 5.25 24.64
CA LEU A 87 -35.06 5.57 24.39
C LEU A 87 -34.89 6.12 22.97
N SER A 88 -34.19 7.24 22.83
CA SER A 88 -33.85 7.79 21.51
C SER A 88 -32.47 7.31 21.05
N ASP A 89 -32.25 7.30 19.73
CA ASP A 89 -30.93 7.03 19.13
C ASP A 89 -29.83 7.91 19.71
N VAL A 90 -30.16 9.19 19.92
CA VAL A 90 -29.27 10.19 20.53
C VAL A 90 -28.83 9.74 21.92
N HIS A 91 -29.76 9.22 22.73
CA HIS A 91 -29.44 8.74 24.07
C HIS A 91 -28.48 7.55 24.06
N LEU A 92 -28.59 6.64 23.08
CA LEU A 92 -27.67 5.51 22.93
C LEU A 92 -26.26 5.99 22.56
N VAL A 93 -26.15 6.93 21.63
CA VAL A 93 -24.87 7.56 21.27
C VAL A 93 -24.24 8.26 22.48
N GLU A 94 -25.02 9.07 23.20
CA GLU A 94 -24.55 9.77 24.41
C GLU A 94 -24.14 8.79 25.52
N SER A 95 -24.83 7.67 25.67
CA SER A 95 -24.49 6.65 26.67
C SER A 95 -23.15 5.98 26.38
N LEU A 96 -22.77 5.85 25.11
CA LEU A 96 -21.47 5.29 24.72
C LEU A 96 -20.34 6.32 24.83
N LEU A 97 -20.58 7.58 24.43
CA LEU A 97 -19.59 8.66 24.54
C LEU A 97 -19.37 9.10 25.99
N HIS A 98 -20.44 9.16 26.78
CA HIS A 98 -20.45 9.69 28.14
C HIS A 98 -21.24 8.78 29.10
N PRO A 99 -20.74 7.58 29.46
CA PRO A 99 -21.48 6.59 30.24
C PRO A 99 -21.94 7.06 31.62
N SER A 100 -21.26 8.03 32.22
CA SER A 100 -21.60 8.60 33.53
C SER A 100 -22.56 9.80 33.45
N LYS A 101 -22.96 10.25 32.25
CA LYS A 101 -23.88 11.40 32.08
C LYS A 101 -25.30 11.07 32.57
N SER A 102 -25.75 9.84 32.36
CA SER A 102 -27.06 9.34 32.78
C SER A 102 -26.98 7.85 33.08
N ILE A 103 -27.15 7.46 34.35
CA ILE A 103 -27.12 6.06 34.78
C ILE A 103 -28.56 5.56 34.98
N ARG A 104 -28.91 4.42 34.37
CA ARG A 104 -30.25 3.82 34.51
C ARG A 104 -30.48 3.38 35.96
N LYS A 105 -31.66 3.70 36.51
CA LYS A 105 -32.08 3.26 37.85
C LYS A 105 -31.94 1.74 38.00
N GLY A 106 -31.29 1.30 39.07
CA GLY A 106 -30.97 -0.12 39.33
C GLY A 106 -29.59 -0.57 38.84
N TYR A 107 -28.89 0.25 38.06
CA TYR A 107 -27.50 0.01 37.62
C TYR A 107 -26.50 0.97 38.27
N GLU A 108 -26.94 1.77 39.25
CA GLU A 108 -26.11 2.69 40.01
C GLU A 108 -25.13 1.92 40.90
N THR A 109 -23.85 2.32 40.89
CA THR A 109 -22.87 1.79 41.82
C THR A 109 -23.10 2.41 43.19
N VAL A 110 -23.28 1.56 44.20
CA VAL A 110 -23.43 1.97 45.59
C VAL A 110 -22.14 1.65 46.33
N GLN A 111 -21.66 2.60 47.11
CA GLN A 111 -20.59 2.41 48.09
C GLN A 111 -21.23 2.35 49.48
N LEU A 112 -20.98 1.26 50.19
CA LEU A 112 -21.38 1.05 51.58
C LEU A 112 -20.12 1.11 52.43
N ILE A 113 -20.13 1.99 53.43
CA ILE A 113 -19.10 2.06 54.45
C ILE A 113 -19.65 1.29 55.65
N THR A 114 -18.97 0.21 56.05
CA THR A 114 -19.38 -0.56 57.23
C THR A 114 -18.89 0.12 58.51
N ILE A 115 -19.51 -0.21 59.65
CA ILE A 115 -19.12 0.34 60.97
C ILE A 115 -17.66 0.00 61.32
N ASP A 116 -17.14 -1.11 60.77
CA ASP A 116 -15.75 -1.54 60.92
C ASP A 116 -14.78 -0.76 60.00
N GLY A 117 -15.27 0.23 59.25
CA GLY A 117 -14.50 1.08 58.34
C GLY A 117 -14.19 0.44 56.98
N GLU A 118 -14.84 -0.67 56.62
CA GLU A 118 -14.65 -1.31 55.31
C GLU A 118 -15.53 -0.66 54.25
N VAL A 119 -14.94 -0.33 53.09
CA VAL A 119 -15.69 0.22 51.95
C VAL A 119 -16.01 -0.89 50.96
N ARG A 120 -17.29 -1.20 50.80
CA ARG A 120 -17.80 -2.18 49.83
C ARG A 120 -18.48 -1.44 48.68
N SER A 121 -17.98 -1.64 47.46
CA SER A 121 -18.52 -1.00 46.25
C SER A 121 -19.12 -2.06 45.34
N GLY A 122 -20.35 -1.83 44.87
CA GLY A 122 -21.05 -2.80 44.02
C GLY A 122 -22.38 -2.31 43.48
N MET A 123 -23.01 -3.12 42.63
CA MET A 123 -24.35 -2.85 42.12
C MET A 123 -25.40 -3.37 43.10
N MET A 124 -26.44 -2.58 43.37
CA MET A 124 -27.57 -3.02 44.20
C MET A 124 -28.35 -4.15 43.51
N VAL A 125 -28.40 -5.34 44.11
CA VAL A 125 -29.16 -6.49 43.59
C VAL A 125 -30.54 -6.56 44.23
N SER A 126 -30.59 -6.45 45.56
CA SER A 126 -31.81 -6.47 46.35
C SER A 126 -31.58 -5.80 47.69
N GLU A 127 -32.63 -5.23 48.25
CA GLU A 127 -32.66 -4.63 49.57
C GLU A 127 -33.96 -5.11 50.24
N ASP A 128 -33.84 -5.71 51.43
CA ASP A 128 -34.96 -6.05 52.30
C ASP A 128 -34.84 -5.29 53.63
N ASP A 129 -35.68 -5.61 54.62
CA ASP A 129 -35.69 -4.89 55.91
C ASP A 129 -34.43 -5.17 56.76
N GLU A 130 -33.67 -6.23 56.47
CA GLU A 130 -32.58 -6.73 57.31
C GLU A 130 -31.19 -6.53 56.66
N GLN A 131 -31.09 -6.64 55.33
CA GLN A 131 -29.82 -6.68 54.60
C GLN A 131 -29.85 -5.94 53.25
N ILE A 132 -28.67 -5.53 52.82
CA ILE A 132 -28.39 -5.04 51.46
C ILE A 132 -27.51 -6.06 50.75
N VAL A 133 -27.96 -6.51 49.58
CA VAL A 133 -27.19 -7.40 48.71
C VAL A 133 -26.59 -6.59 47.57
N LEU A 134 -25.26 -6.48 47.58
CA LEU A 134 -24.49 -5.90 46.48
C LEU A 134 -23.90 -7.00 45.60
N ARG A 135 -23.75 -6.70 44.31
CA ARG A 135 -22.85 -7.46 43.43
C ARG A 135 -21.49 -6.78 43.43
N ASP A 136 -20.48 -7.51 43.86
CA ASP A 136 -19.14 -6.96 44.12
C ASP A 136 -18.50 -6.43 42.82
N ALA A 137 -17.99 -5.20 42.86
CA ALA A 137 -17.25 -4.61 41.74
C ALA A 137 -15.91 -5.33 41.46
N ALA A 138 -15.32 -5.99 42.47
CA ALA A 138 -14.07 -6.75 42.35
C ALA A 138 -14.29 -8.21 41.90
N ASN A 139 -15.47 -8.79 42.16
CA ASN A 139 -15.84 -10.13 41.71
C ASN A 139 -17.28 -10.14 41.21
N LEU A 140 -17.42 -9.97 39.91
CA LEU A 140 -18.67 -9.70 39.20
C LEU A 140 -19.67 -10.88 39.20
N GLN A 141 -19.27 -12.02 39.75
CA GLN A 141 -20.11 -13.22 39.92
C GLN A 141 -20.49 -13.47 41.40
N ALA A 142 -19.96 -12.68 42.33
CA ALA A 142 -20.22 -12.80 43.76
C ALA A 142 -21.23 -11.75 44.23
N ASN A 143 -22.27 -12.21 44.93
CA ASN A 143 -23.13 -11.34 45.72
C ASN A 143 -22.58 -11.27 47.14
N VAL A 144 -22.49 -10.05 47.68
CA VAL A 144 -22.09 -9.76 49.04
C VAL A 144 -23.31 -9.23 49.77
N SER A 145 -23.78 -9.98 50.78
CA SER A 145 -24.85 -9.51 51.66
C SER A 145 -24.23 -8.81 52.87
N ILE A 146 -24.75 -7.64 53.20
CA ILE A 146 -24.32 -6.80 54.32
C ILE A 146 -25.56 -6.46 55.14
N ALA A 147 -25.56 -6.78 56.43
CA ALA A 147 -26.65 -6.41 57.32
C ALA A 147 -26.75 -4.88 57.41
N LYS A 148 -27.97 -4.33 57.39
CA LYS A 148 -28.15 -2.87 57.46
C LYS A 148 -27.60 -2.26 58.73
N ASP A 149 -27.66 -3.01 59.83
CA ASP A 149 -27.11 -2.63 61.12
C ASP A 149 -25.59 -2.47 61.10
N ASP A 150 -24.90 -3.05 60.11
CA ASP A 150 -23.45 -2.94 59.94
C ASP A 150 -23.04 -1.80 58.99
N ILE A 151 -23.98 -0.98 58.50
CA ILE A 151 -23.72 0.10 57.53
C ILE A 151 -23.69 1.47 58.21
N GLU A 152 -22.55 2.13 58.18
CA GLU A 152 -22.36 3.50 58.68
C GLU A 152 -22.84 4.56 57.67
N ALA A 153 -22.53 4.38 56.39
CA ALA A 153 -22.91 5.33 55.34
C ALA A 153 -23.14 4.66 53.98
N ARG A 154 -24.09 5.22 53.23
CA ARG A 154 -24.41 4.83 51.85
C ARG A 154 -24.17 6.01 50.92
N LEU A 155 -23.35 5.81 49.90
CA LEU A 155 -23.06 6.79 48.86
C LEU A 155 -23.40 6.20 47.49
N SER A 156 -24.25 6.89 46.73
CA SER A 156 -24.44 6.56 45.31
C SER A 156 -23.34 7.22 44.49
N SER A 157 -22.61 6.43 43.72
CA SER A 157 -21.59 6.91 42.78
C SER A 157 -22.24 7.67 41.62
N LYS A 158 -21.63 8.79 41.22
CA LYS A 158 -21.95 9.48 39.95
C LYS A 158 -21.20 8.88 38.75
N VAL A 159 -20.34 7.89 38.99
CA VAL A 159 -19.52 7.23 37.98
C VAL A 159 -20.13 5.87 37.65
N SER A 160 -20.36 5.62 36.36
CA SER A 160 -20.89 4.36 35.83
C SER A 160 -19.87 3.23 35.92
N MET A 161 -20.33 1.98 36.00
CA MET A 161 -19.48 0.79 35.81
C MET A 161 -19.09 0.57 34.34
N MET A 162 -19.83 1.15 33.40
CA MET A 162 -19.40 1.21 32.00
C MET A 162 -18.21 2.18 31.90
N PRO A 163 -17.02 1.72 31.47
CA PRO A 163 -15.81 2.55 31.47
C PRO A 163 -15.95 3.79 30.58
N ALA A 164 -15.31 4.89 30.95
CA ALA A 164 -15.15 6.04 30.06
C ALA A 164 -14.08 5.75 28.99
N GLY A 165 -14.15 6.43 27.84
CA GLY A 165 -13.14 6.32 26.77
C GLY A 165 -13.23 5.04 25.93
N LEU A 166 -14.37 4.34 25.93
CA LEU A 166 -14.55 3.11 25.14
C LEU A 166 -14.36 3.34 23.64
N VAL A 167 -14.67 4.53 23.13
CA VAL A 167 -14.50 4.85 21.70
C VAL A 167 -13.03 4.88 21.29
N ALA A 168 -12.12 5.21 22.21
CA ALA A 168 -10.68 5.17 21.94
C ALA A 168 -10.14 3.74 21.73
N THR A 169 -10.94 2.71 22.05
CA THR A 169 -10.58 1.29 21.83
C THR A 169 -10.98 0.76 20.44
N LEU A 170 -11.67 1.58 19.64
CA LEU A 170 -12.08 1.24 18.28
C LEU A 170 -11.02 1.67 17.27
N ASN A 171 -10.91 0.95 16.16
CA ASN A 171 -9.87 1.18 15.16
C ASN A 171 -10.23 2.31 14.18
N SER A 172 -11.52 2.61 14.01
CA SER A 172 -11.95 3.61 13.03
C SER A 172 -13.30 4.26 13.35
N PRO A 173 -13.60 5.46 12.80
CA PRO A 173 -14.95 6.04 12.86
C PRO A 173 -16.04 5.12 12.32
N ARG A 174 -15.72 4.28 11.33
CA ARG A 174 -16.65 3.32 10.75
C ARG A 174 -17.09 2.26 11.76
N GLU A 175 -16.16 1.68 12.51
CA GLU A 175 -16.49 0.70 13.55
C GLU A 175 -17.44 1.27 14.59
N PHE A 176 -17.27 2.56 14.95
CA PHE A 176 -18.16 3.25 15.86
C PHE A 176 -19.59 3.38 15.31
N LEU A 177 -19.75 3.83 14.05
CA LEU A 177 -21.07 3.92 13.42
C LEU A 177 -21.73 2.56 13.23
N ASP A 178 -20.94 1.53 12.87
CA ASP A 178 -21.42 0.16 12.75
C ASP A 178 -21.92 -0.35 14.12
N LEU A 179 -21.14 -0.15 15.19
CA LEU A 179 -21.53 -0.51 16.56
C LEU A 179 -22.83 0.19 16.98
N ILE A 180 -22.94 1.50 16.77
CA ILE A 180 -24.17 2.25 17.08
C ILE A 180 -25.36 1.72 16.26
N SER A 181 -25.17 1.41 14.98
CA SER A 181 -26.21 0.84 14.11
C SER A 181 -26.67 -0.54 14.59
N TYR A 182 -25.74 -1.37 15.11
CA TYR A 182 -26.09 -2.62 15.79
C TYR A 182 -26.96 -2.39 17.03
N LEU A 183 -26.59 -1.43 17.88
CA LEU A 183 -27.36 -1.08 19.08
C LEU A 183 -28.78 -0.62 18.73
N PHE A 184 -28.93 0.18 17.68
CA PHE A 184 -30.25 0.58 17.16
C PHE A 184 -31.07 -0.63 16.71
N ALA A 185 -30.47 -1.51 15.91
CA ALA A 185 -31.16 -2.67 15.36
C ALA A 185 -31.66 -3.63 16.45
N ILE A 186 -30.86 -3.93 17.48
CA ILE A 186 -31.28 -4.82 18.58
C ILE A 186 -32.25 -4.15 19.55
N HIS A 187 -32.20 -2.83 19.69
CA HIS A 187 -33.16 -2.09 20.51
C HIS A 187 -34.56 -2.15 19.88
N GLU A 188 -34.66 -1.94 18.55
CA GLU A 188 -35.93 -1.94 17.81
C GLU A 188 -36.47 -3.35 17.56
N GLY A 189 -35.60 -4.28 17.15
CA GLY A 189 -35.98 -5.65 16.79
C GLY A 189 -35.96 -6.64 17.95
N GLY A 190 -35.54 -6.19 19.14
CA GLY A 190 -35.45 -7.01 20.35
C GLY A 190 -34.56 -8.24 20.19
N ARG A 191 -34.86 -9.28 20.97
CA ARG A 191 -34.04 -10.49 21.05
C ARG A 191 -33.94 -11.26 19.74
N GLN A 192 -35.01 -11.31 18.95
CA GLN A 192 -34.99 -11.96 17.63
C GLN A 192 -33.92 -11.33 16.74
N ARG A 193 -33.87 -9.99 16.69
CA ARG A 193 -32.90 -9.29 15.86
C ARG A 193 -31.47 -9.44 16.37
N ALA A 194 -31.28 -9.50 17.69
CA ALA A 194 -29.98 -9.81 18.28
C ALA A 194 -29.49 -11.21 17.88
N ASP A 195 -30.36 -12.22 17.94
CA ASP A 195 -30.04 -13.60 17.55
C ASP A 195 -29.71 -13.69 16.04
N GLU A 196 -30.43 -12.96 15.17
CA GLU A 196 -30.16 -12.90 13.71
C GLU A 196 -28.83 -12.21 13.33
N LEU A 197 -28.37 -11.29 14.17
CA LEU A 197 -27.16 -10.49 13.96
C LEU A 197 -25.96 -11.03 14.72
N GLN A 198 -26.16 -11.97 15.65
CA GLN A 198 -25.10 -12.56 16.44
C GLN A 198 -24.05 -13.18 15.51
N PRO A 199 -22.77 -12.75 15.59
CA PRO A 199 -21.73 -13.30 14.73
C PRO A 199 -21.49 -14.78 15.06
N THR A 200 -21.11 -15.56 14.06
CA THR A 200 -20.74 -16.96 14.27
C THR A 200 -19.44 -17.05 15.08
N ALA A 201 -19.15 -18.21 15.66
CA ALA A 201 -17.91 -18.40 16.40
C ALA A 201 -16.68 -18.10 15.52
N GLU A 202 -16.73 -18.46 14.25
CA GLU A 202 -15.67 -18.21 13.26
C GLU A 202 -15.43 -16.71 13.04
N GLN A 203 -16.48 -15.89 13.06
CA GLN A 203 -16.39 -14.43 12.88
C GLN A 203 -15.86 -13.70 14.13
N LEU A 204 -15.86 -14.37 15.28
CA LEU A 204 -15.40 -13.82 16.57
C LEU A 204 -14.01 -14.30 16.98
N ILE A 205 -13.44 -15.26 16.27
CA ILE A 205 -12.02 -15.59 16.40
C ILE A 205 -11.28 -14.38 15.84
N PRO A 206 -10.53 -13.61 16.66
CA PRO A 206 -9.66 -12.58 16.13
C PRO A 206 -8.76 -13.25 15.09
N GLU A 207 -8.52 -12.62 13.94
CA GLU A 207 -7.43 -13.00 13.04
C GLU A 207 -6.07 -12.69 13.69
N ASP A 208 -5.86 -13.16 14.91
CA ASP A 208 -4.57 -13.23 15.56
C ASP A 208 -4.01 -14.62 15.23
N ASP A 209 -3.21 -14.63 14.16
CA ASP A 209 -2.51 -15.80 13.66
C ASP A 209 -1.49 -16.37 14.67
N THR A 210 -1.37 -15.77 15.86
CA THR A 210 -0.60 -16.29 16.98
C THR A 210 -1.38 -17.20 17.92
N LEU A 211 -2.71 -17.29 17.82
CA LEU A 211 -3.53 -18.01 18.81
C LEU A 211 -3.64 -19.53 18.55
N ASN A 212 -3.78 -19.96 17.29
CA ASN A 212 -3.97 -21.37 16.91
C ASN A 212 -2.72 -22.15 16.41
N PRO A 213 -1.54 -21.54 16.13
CA PRO A 213 -0.35 -22.32 15.77
C PRO A 213 0.04 -23.32 16.86
N ASN A 214 0.43 -24.53 16.46
CA ASN A 214 1.08 -25.48 17.33
C ASN A 214 2.54 -25.04 17.59
N HIS A 215 2.70 -24.03 18.45
CA HIS A 215 4.00 -23.42 18.75
C HIS A 215 5.06 -24.47 19.08
N ALA A 216 4.71 -25.46 19.92
CA ALA A 216 5.63 -26.51 20.33
C ALA A 216 6.16 -27.33 19.14
N LYS A 217 5.30 -27.70 18.20
CA LYS A 217 5.67 -28.49 17.02
C LYS A 217 6.43 -27.64 15.99
N ILE A 218 6.04 -26.37 15.81
CA ILE A 218 6.71 -25.44 14.89
C ILE A 218 8.12 -25.13 15.38
N ILE A 219 8.29 -24.76 16.66
CA ILE A 219 9.61 -24.51 17.26
C ILE A 219 10.49 -25.75 17.14
N ARG A 220 9.96 -26.95 17.48
CA ARG A 220 10.71 -28.20 17.34
C ARG A 220 11.15 -28.45 15.90
N ARG A 221 10.32 -28.11 14.91
CA ARG A 221 10.67 -28.23 13.49
C ARG A 221 11.74 -27.21 13.07
N ALA A 222 11.59 -25.95 13.47
CA ALA A 222 12.49 -24.86 13.10
C ALA A 222 13.90 -25.05 13.70
N GLU A 223 13.99 -25.42 14.99
CA GLU A 223 15.26 -25.66 15.70
C GLU A 223 16.00 -26.90 15.15
N ASN A 224 15.28 -27.92 14.67
CA ASN A 224 15.88 -29.11 14.06
C ASN A 224 16.14 -28.97 12.54
N GLY A 225 15.73 -27.85 11.93
CA GLY A 225 15.84 -27.63 10.49
C GLY A 225 17.22 -27.15 10.06
N LYS A 226 17.48 -27.15 8.74
CA LYS A 226 18.72 -26.61 8.15
C LYS A 226 18.81 -25.07 8.16
N GLN A 227 17.85 -24.38 8.79
CA GLN A 227 17.76 -22.92 8.93
C GLN A 227 17.88 -22.09 7.64
N ARG A 228 17.67 -22.71 6.46
CA ARG A 228 17.82 -22.04 5.16
C ARG A 228 16.82 -20.90 4.99
N VAL A 229 15.55 -21.15 5.30
CA VAL A 229 14.47 -20.17 5.14
C VAL A 229 14.61 -19.05 6.18
N GLY A 230 14.83 -19.38 7.44
CA GLY A 230 15.11 -18.39 8.49
C GLY A 230 16.30 -17.49 8.17
N LYS A 231 17.36 -18.04 7.59
CA LYS A 231 18.49 -17.25 7.07
C LYS A 231 18.07 -16.32 5.93
N GLN A 232 17.33 -16.83 4.94
CA GLN A 232 16.86 -16.03 3.82
C GLN A 232 16.00 -14.85 4.30
N ILE A 233 15.05 -15.10 5.21
CA ILE A 233 14.20 -14.07 5.82
C ILE A 233 15.04 -13.06 6.60
N TYR A 234 16.01 -13.53 7.39
CA TYR A 234 16.89 -12.62 8.12
C TYR A 234 17.67 -11.72 7.15
N GLU A 235 18.25 -12.30 6.09
CA GLU A 235 19.02 -11.61 5.07
C GLU A 235 18.16 -10.74 4.12
N SER A 236 16.85 -10.91 4.06
CA SER A 236 15.94 -10.05 3.28
C SER A 236 15.33 -8.94 4.12
N THR A 237 15.04 -9.22 5.40
CA THR A 237 14.08 -8.42 6.20
C THR A 237 14.68 -7.91 7.51
N CYS A 238 15.45 -8.73 8.25
CA CYS A 238 15.87 -8.36 9.61
C CYS A 238 17.26 -7.72 9.68
N TYR A 239 18.18 -8.12 8.80
CA TYR A 239 19.59 -7.69 8.87
C TYR A 239 19.77 -6.19 8.65
N GLN A 240 18.84 -5.54 7.95
CA GLN A 240 18.90 -4.10 7.68
C GLN A 240 18.86 -3.28 8.97
N CYS A 241 18.21 -3.80 10.00
CA CYS A 241 18.10 -3.18 11.31
C CYS A 241 19.13 -3.76 12.30
N HIS A 242 19.32 -5.08 12.28
CA HIS A 242 20.10 -5.81 13.29
C HIS A 242 21.54 -6.12 12.90
N GLY A 243 21.97 -5.70 11.70
CA GLY A 243 23.29 -5.98 11.15
C GLY A 243 23.40 -7.39 10.57
N LYS A 244 24.35 -7.58 9.64
CA LYS A 244 24.56 -8.88 8.98
C LYS A 244 25.02 -9.98 9.94
N ASP A 245 25.71 -9.60 11.01
CA ASP A 245 26.22 -10.49 12.04
C ASP A 245 25.29 -10.61 13.26
N GLY A 246 24.13 -9.94 13.24
CA GLY A 246 23.16 -9.89 14.33
C GLY A 246 23.67 -9.28 15.64
N ASN A 247 24.90 -8.79 15.66
CA ASN A 247 25.61 -8.34 16.86
C ASN A 247 26.09 -6.90 16.75
N THR A 248 26.11 -6.36 15.54
CA THR A 248 26.45 -4.98 15.23
C THR A 248 25.24 -4.32 14.55
N PRO A 249 24.19 -3.95 15.32
CA PRO A 249 22.97 -3.39 14.77
C PRO A 249 23.26 -2.13 13.94
N SER A 250 22.61 -2.03 12.78
CA SER A 250 22.69 -0.85 11.92
C SER A 250 21.75 0.26 12.39
N LEU A 251 20.70 -0.07 13.15
CA LEU A 251 19.87 0.90 13.86
C LEU A 251 20.27 0.99 15.34
N ALA A 252 20.48 2.21 15.84
CA ALA A 252 20.82 2.45 17.25
C ALA A 252 19.76 1.93 18.25
N THR A 253 18.51 1.81 17.80
CA THR A 253 17.39 1.30 18.58
C THR A 253 17.24 -0.22 18.50
N ALA A 254 17.88 -0.87 17.53
CA ALA A 254 17.90 -2.32 17.39
C ALA A 254 18.90 -2.95 18.37
N ARG A 255 18.57 -4.14 18.87
CA ARG A 255 19.41 -4.87 19.83
C ARG A 255 20.35 -5.82 19.14
N ALA A 256 21.57 -5.90 19.69
CA ALA A 256 22.55 -6.92 19.33
C ALA A 256 22.12 -8.26 19.95
N PHE A 257 21.73 -9.22 19.12
CA PHE A 257 21.16 -10.49 19.56
C PHE A 257 22.11 -11.31 20.40
N GLY A 258 23.42 -11.26 20.16
CA GLY A 258 24.40 -12.06 20.90
C GLY A 258 24.92 -11.41 22.17
N THR A 259 24.84 -10.09 22.33
CA THR A 259 25.52 -9.41 23.47
C THR A 259 24.58 -8.61 24.36
N GLN A 260 23.39 -8.24 23.87
CA GLN A 260 22.45 -7.40 24.61
C GLN A 260 21.22 -8.18 25.06
N LYS A 261 20.67 -7.76 26.19
CA LYS A 261 19.42 -8.30 26.74
C LYS A 261 18.24 -7.95 25.84
N LEU A 262 17.42 -8.93 25.46
CA LEU A 262 16.21 -8.67 24.67
C LEU A 262 15.08 -8.17 25.60
N LYS A 263 14.60 -6.96 25.34
CA LYS A 263 13.64 -6.24 26.20
C LYS A 263 12.29 -6.96 26.33
N PHE A 264 11.89 -7.70 25.30
CA PHE A 264 10.57 -8.34 25.20
C PHE A 264 10.65 -9.88 25.29
N GLY A 265 11.72 -10.39 25.90
CA GLY A 265 11.96 -11.82 26.04
C GLY A 265 12.87 -12.40 24.96
N ALA A 266 13.62 -13.43 25.35
CA ALA A 266 14.63 -14.07 24.51
C ALA A 266 14.25 -15.49 24.07
N ASP A 267 13.15 -16.04 24.60
CA ASP A 267 12.67 -17.37 24.23
C ASP A 267 11.96 -17.37 22.87
N PRO A 268 11.87 -18.53 22.18
CA PRO A 268 11.28 -18.59 20.85
C PRO A 268 9.87 -18.00 20.75
N TYR A 269 9.00 -18.22 21.74
CA TYR A 269 7.63 -17.74 21.74
C TYR A 269 7.53 -16.23 21.95
N SER A 270 8.30 -15.65 22.89
CA SER A 270 8.31 -14.20 23.08
C SER A 270 8.92 -13.44 21.90
N MET A 271 9.97 -13.99 21.28
CA MET A 271 10.53 -13.43 20.04
C MET A 271 9.54 -13.53 18.88
N PHE A 272 8.81 -14.64 18.77
CA PHE A 272 7.71 -14.78 17.83
C PHE A 272 6.63 -13.72 18.06
N LYS A 273 6.14 -13.52 19.29
CA LYS A 273 5.15 -12.48 19.60
C LYS A 273 5.66 -11.07 19.29
N THR A 274 6.95 -10.82 19.50
CA THR A 274 7.60 -9.56 19.13
C THR A 274 7.56 -9.33 17.62
N LEU A 275 7.84 -10.37 16.81
CA LEU A 275 7.68 -10.31 15.36
C LEU A 275 6.21 -10.19 14.94
N SER A 276 5.30 -10.82 15.66
CA SER A 276 3.88 -10.84 15.27
C SER A 276 3.17 -9.52 15.47
N HIS A 277 3.50 -8.80 16.55
CA HIS A 277 2.78 -7.57 16.91
C HIS A 277 3.62 -6.30 16.69
N GLY A 278 4.91 -6.45 16.43
CA GLY A 278 5.86 -5.34 16.57
C GLY A 278 6.03 -4.95 18.04
N ASN A 279 7.05 -4.15 18.34
CA ASN A 279 7.27 -3.58 19.67
C ASN A 279 8.26 -2.41 19.62
N GLY A 280 7.90 -1.28 20.23
CA GLY A 280 8.70 -0.07 20.17
C GLY A 280 8.74 0.50 18.75
N LEU A 281 9.94 0.70 18.19
CA LEU A 281 10.14 1.16 16.81
C LEU A 281 10.24 0.01 15.80
N MET A 282 10.13 -1.25 16.26
CA MET A 282 10.14 -2.42 15.38
C MET A 282 8.71 -2.72 14.95
N ALA A 283 8.42 -2.61 13.65
CA ALA A 283 7.11 -2.94 13.11
C ALA A 283 6.82 -4.45 13.21
N ALA A 284 5.54 -4.80 13.12
CA ALA A 284 5.11 -6.19 13.01
C ALA A 284 5.57 -6.77 11.67
N ALA A 285 6.13 -7.97 11.70
CA ALA A 285 6.42 -8.77 10.51
C ALA A 285 5.15 -9.51 10.06
N SER A 286 4.05 -8.79 9.85
CA SER A 286 2.73 -9.34 9.48
C SER A 286 2.73 -9.99 8.09
N ALA A 287 3.68 -9.64 7.23
CA ALA A 287 3.89 -10.28 5.94
C ALA A 287 4.43 -11.73 6.03
N LEU A 288 4.92 -12.14 7.20
CA LEU A 288 5.43 -13.49 7.44
C LEU A 288 4.37 -14.34 8.13
N SER A 289 4.17 -15.56 7.64
CA SER A 289 3.35 -16.56 8.33
C SER A 289 3.89 -16.87 9.73
N PRO A 290 3.06 -17.42 10.63
CA PRO A 290 3.54 -17.83 11.95
C PRO A 290 4.76 -18.75 11.89
N ARG A 291 4.77 -19.66 10.91
CA ARG A 291 5.90 -20.56 10.67
C ARG A 291 7.16 -19.82 10.22
N GLU A 292 7.07 -18.92 9.25
CA GLU A 292 8.22 -18.13 8.78
C GLU A 292 8.81 -17.27 9.89
N ARG A 293 7.97 -16.67 10.76
CA ARG A 293 8.41 -15.95 11.97
C ARG A 293 9.20 -16.87 12.92
N TYR A 294 8.75 -18.10 13.15
CA TYR A 294 9.53 -19.07 13.93
C TYR A 294 10.84 -19.51 13.26
N GLU A 295 10.83 -19.68 11.93
CA GLU A 295 12.02 -20.08 11.18
C GLU A 295 13.12 -19.02 11.28
N VAL A 296 12.78 -17.72 11.20
CA VAL A 296 13.76 -16.64 11.43
C VAL A 296 14.20 -16.54 12.89
N VAL A 297 13.29 -16.75 13.85
CA VAL A 297 13.65 -16.79 15.29
C VAL A 297 14.65 -17.90 15.59
N ALA A 298 14.43 -19.11 15.05
CA ALA A 298 15.35 -20.23 15.23
C ALA A 298 16.73 -19.93 14.63
N TYR A 299 16.76 -19.30 13.45
CA TYR A 299 18.02 -18.86 12.85
C TYR A 299 18.75 -17.83 13.71
N ILE A 300 18.06 -16.78 14.19
CA ILE A 300 18.66 -15.75 15.06
C ILE A 300 19.24 -16.38 16.33
N ARG A 301 18.45 -17.24 16.97
CA ARG A 301 18.84 -17.89 18.23
C ARG A 301 20.05 -18.79 18.06
N GLU A 302 20.04 -19.67 17.06
CA GLU A 302 21.16 -20.57 16.81
C GLU A 302 22.41 -19.82 16.33
N ARG A 303 22.24 -18.85 15.42
CA ARG A 303 23.38 -18.22 14.75
C ARG A 303 24.04 -17.13 15.60
N PHE A 304 23.25 -16.34 16.32
CA PHE A 304 23.74 -15.14 16.99
C PHE A 304 23.69 -15.25 18.52
N MET A 305 22.69 -15.94 19.07
CA MET A 305 22.47 -15.96 20.53
C MET A 305 23.19 -17.11 21.24
N LYS A 306 23.20 -18.31 20.64
CA LYS A 306 23.61 -19.56 21.28
C LYS A 306 24.94 -19.52 22.02
N ASP A 307 25.94 -18.89 21.42
CA ASP A 307 27.31 -18.89 21.94
C ASP A 307 27.62 -17.69 22.86
N SER A 308 26.79 -16.64 22.85
CA SER A 308 27.18 -15.34 23.42
C SER A 308 26.10 -14.63 24.23
N ASN A 309 24.81 -14.89 24.00
CA ASN A 309 23.75 -14.16 24.66
C ASN A 309 23.46 -14.72 26.07
N PRO A 310 23.46 -13.88 27.12
CA PRO A 310 23.25 -14.33 28.49
C PRO A 310 21.84 -14.87 28.78
N ASP A 311 20.84 -14.51 27.97
CA ASP A 311 19.46 -14.99 28.09
C ASP A 311 19.17 -16.20 27.16
N TYR A 312 20.16 -16.70 26.41
CA TYR A 312 19.97 -17.89 25.59
C TYR A 312 19.81 -19.14 26.47
N PHE A 313 18.83 -19.97 26.10
CA PHE A 313 18.69 -21.32 26.66
C PHE A 313 18.20 -22.29 25.58
N PRO A 314 18.62 -23.57 25.61
CA PRO A 314 18.15 -24.56 24.65
C PRO A 314 16.67 -24.88 24.88
N VAL A 315 15.94 -25.11 23.78
CA VAL A 315 14.53 -25.50 23.85
C VAL A 315 14.40 -26.88 24.51
N THR A 316 13.68 -26.97 25.62
CA THR A 316 13.48 -28.21 26.37
C THR A 316 12.05 -28.75 26.24
N PRO A 317 11.81 -30.05 26.45
CA PRO A 317 10.44 -30.59 26.52
C PRO A 317 9.56 -29.85 27.54
N LYS A 318 10.13 -29.42 28.68
CA LYS A 318 9.44 -28.65 29.70
C LYS A 318 8.98 -27.28 29.19
N TYR A 319 9.84 -26.57 28.44
CA TYR A 319 9.47 -25.32 27.79
C TYR A 319 8.41 -25.54 26.71
N LEU A 320 8.56 -26.56 25.86
CA LEU A 320 7.56 -26.88 24.84
C LEU A 320 6.19 -27.19 25.44
N SER A 321 6.15 -27.85 26.61
CA SER A 321 4.88 -28.11 27.33
C SER A 321 4.28 -26.89 28.02
N SER A 322 5.03 -25.80 28.21
CA SER A 322 4.50 -24.56 28.80
C SER A 322 3.93 -23.58 27.76
N LEU A 323 4.05 -23.89 26.47
CA LEU A 323 3.57 -23.04 25.39
C LEU A 323 2.04 -23.15 25.23
N PRO A 324 1.37 -22.12 24.68
CA PRO A 324 -0.03 -22.22 24.29
C PRO A 324 -0.28 -23.41 23.36
N SER A 325 -1.44 -24.06 23.51
CA SER A 325 -1.84 -25.18 22.67
C SER A 325 -2.43 -24.70 21.36
N GLY A 326 -2.06 -25.36 20.25
CA GLY A 326 -2.61 -25.09 18.93
C GLY A 326 -2.55 -26.32 18.02
N THR A 327 -3.26 -26.28 16.90
CA THR A 327 -3.39 -27.42 15.98
C THR A 327 -2.71 -27.19 14.63
N GLU A 328 -2.57 -25.92 14.22
CA GLU A 328 -2.07 -25.56 12.89
C GLU A 328 -0.53 -25.52 12.85
N MET A 329 0.06 -25.74 11.67
CA MET A 329 1.52 -25.58 11.49
C MET A 329 1.94 -24.14 11.17
N GLY A 330 0.98 -23.20 11.17
CA GLY A 330 1.24 -21.79 10.90
C GLY A 330 1.69 -21.52 9.47
N ASP A 331 1.27 -22.37 8.52
CA ASP A 331 1.50 -22.16 7.09
C ASP A 331 0.57 -21.05 6.57
N VAL A 332 0.96 -20.39 5.46
CA VAL A 332 0.12 -19.36 4.83
C VAL A 332 -1.21 -19.99 4.41
N LYS A 333 -2.32 -19.48 4.94
CA LYS A 333 -3.63 -19.72 4.35
C LYS A 333 -3.71 -18.82 3.12
N LEU A 334 -3.54 -19.42 1.95
CA LEU A 334 -3.64 -18.68 0.70
C LEU A 334 -5.11 -18.40 0.44
N ASP A 335 -5.41 -17.14 0.16
CA ASP A 335 -6.71 -16.77 -0.37
C ASP A 335 -6.99 -17.55 -1.67
N PRO A 336 -8.27 -17.82 -1.96
CA PRO A 336 -8.66 -18.44 -3.21
C PRO A 336 -8.09 -17.67 -4.39
N ASP A 337 -7.78 -18.38 -5.47
CA ASP A 337 -7.34 -17.74 -6.70
C ASP A 337 -8.38 -16.73 -7.16
N ARG A 338 -7.90 -15.55 -7.53
CA ARG A 338 -8.71 -14.49 -8.11
C ARG A 338 -8.86 -14.69 -9.60
N ASP A 339 -9.97 -14.20 -10.14
CA ASP A 339 -10.18 -14.18 -11.57
C ASP A 339 -9.37 -13.02 -12.20
N TYR A 340 -8.44 -13.37 -13.09
CA TYR A 340 -7.64 -12.42 -13.86
C TYR A 340 -8.26 -12.08 -15.22
N GLY A 341 -9.35 -12.74 -15.60
CA GLY A 341 -9.80 -12.82 -16.98
C GLY A 341 -9.13 -13.98 -17.74
N PRO A 342 -9.27 -14.04 -19.07
CA PRO A 342 -8.76 -15.15 -19.88
C PRO A 342 -7.22 -15.13 -20.04
N ALA A 343 -6.57 -14.02 -19.66
CA ALA A 343 -5.12 -13.91 -19.66
C ALA A 343 -4.59 -13.04 -18.52
N LEU A 344 -3.30 -13.25 -18.21
CA LEU A 344 -2.53 -12.43 -17.28
C LEU A 344 -1.20 -12.03 -17.92
N ALA A 345 -1.00 -10.73 -18.05
CA ALA A 345 0.29 -10.14 -18.38
C ALA A 345 1.19 -10.13 -17.14
N SER A 346 2.37 -10.72 -17.25
CA SER A 346 3.36 -10.80 -16.17
C SER A 346 4.74 -11.19 -16.70
N GLN A 347 5.75 -11.27 -15.85
CA GLN A 347 6.96 -12.05 -16.16
C GLN A 347 6.67 -13.55 -16.01
N LEU A 348 7.35 -14.38 -16.80
CA LEU A 348 7.34 -15.83 -16.61
C LEU A 348 8.69 -16.30 -16.07
N GLY A 349 8.70 -16.65 -14.79
CA GLY A 349 9.93 -16.91 -14.05
C GLY A 349 10.91 -15.74 -14.11
N ARG A 350 12.18 -16.05 -14.41
CA ARG A 350 13.26 -15.05 -14.54
C ARG A 350 13.74 -14.87 -15.97
N ASP A 351 13.24 -15.69 -16.88
CA ASP A 351 13.78 -15.83 -18.23
C ASP A 351 12.98 -15.02 -19.26
N VAL A 352 11.70 -14.75 -18.97
CA VAL A 352 10.81 -13.97 -19.84
C VAL A 352 10.23 -12.79 -19.07
N ASN A 353 10.54 -11.58 -19.52
CA ASN A 353 10.32 -10.37 -18.74
C ASN A 353 8.95 -9.73 -18.99
N SER A 354 8.34 -9.99 -20.15
CA SER A 354 7.01 -9.54 -20.53
C SER A 354 6.33 -10.67 -21.27
N ALA A 355 5.40 -11.34 -20.61
CA ALA A 355 4.64 -12.46 -21.16
C ALA A 355 3.14 -12.23 -20.99
N LEU A 356 2.37 -12.65 -21.98
CA LEU A 356 0.92 -12.83 -21.86
C LEU A 356 0.63 -14.32 -21.73
N THR A 357 0.19 -14.76 -20.56
CA THR A 357 -0.25 -16.14 -20.35
C THR A 357 -1.75 -16.23 -20.53
N ILE A 358 -2.19 -17.14 -21.40
CA ILE A 358 -3.58 -17.33 -21.82
C ILE A 358 -4.05 -18.71 -21.37
N GLN A 359 -5.23 -18.78 -20.74
CA GLN A 359 -5.88 -20.04 -20.40
C GLN A 359 -6.72 -20.55 -21.57
N LEU A 360 -6.44 -21.77 -22.03
CA LEU A 360 -7.11 -22.47 -23.13
C LEU A 360 -7.75 -23.77 -22.61
N GLY A 361 -8.79 -23.66 -21.78
CA GLY A 361 -9.42 -24.83 -21.14
C GLY A 361 -8.53 -25.42 -20.05
N ASP A 362 -7.97 -26.62 -20.24
CA ASP A 362 -7.02 -27.25 -19.30
C ASP A 362 -5.55 -27.02 -19.70
N ILE A 363 -5.29 -26.26 -20.76
CA ILE A 363 -3.94 -25.92 -21.22
C ILE A 363 -3.72 -24.43 -21.00
N SER A 364 -2.51 -24.05 -20.60
CA SER A 364 -2.06 -22.67 -20.61
C SER A 364 -0.93 -22.49 -21.61
N ILE A 365 -0.96 -21.37 -22.32
CA ILE A 365 0.12 -20.97 -23.23
C ILE A 365 0.60 -19.57 -22.86
N ALA A 366 1.92 -19.35 -22.85
CA ALA A 366 2.51 -18.06 -22.62
C ALA A 366 3.26 -17.59 -23.87
N TYR A 367 3.01 -16.35 -24.30
CA TYR A 367 3.76 -15.67 -25.36
C TYR A 367 4.68 -14.64 -24.75
N ASP A 368 5.94 -14.60 -25.19
CA ASP A 368 6.84 -13.47 -24.92
C ASP A 368 6.42 -12.30 -25.81
N LEU A 369 5.89 -11.23 -25.20
CA LEU A 369 5.35 -10.08 -25.94
C LEU A 369 6.43 -9.23 -26.64
N HIS A 370 7.70 -9.48 -26.34
CA HIS A 370 8.82 -8.81 -27.01
C HIS A 370 9.29 -9.52 -28.27
N THR A 371 8.90 -10.79 -28.47
CA THR A 371 9.30 -11.62 -29.61
C THR A 371 8.13 -12.27 -30.33
N MET A 372 6.96 -12.32 -29.70
CA MET A 372 5.80 -13.16 -30.06
C MET A 372 6.12 -14.65 -30.20
N ASP A 373 7.25 -15.09 -29.66
CA ASP A 373 7.58 -16.50 -29.53
C ASP A 373 6.76 -17.10 -28.38
N GLN A 374 6.41 -18.38 -28.48
CA GLN A 374 5.85 -19.10 -27.34
C GLN A 374 6.94 -19.28 -26.28
N ALA A 375 6.74 -18.67 -25.12
CA ALA A 375 7.60 -18.78 -23.95
C ALA A 375 7.45 -20.13 -23.26
N ALA A 376 6.22 -20.60 -23.08
CA ALA A 376 5.92 -21.87 -22.43
C ALA A 376 4.52 -22.37 -22.79
N ILE A 377 4.30 -23.67 -22.59
CA ILE A 377 3.01 -24.33 -22.70
C ILE A 377 2.93 -25.50 -21.71
N TRP A 378 1.83 -25.61 -20.98
CA TRP A 378 1.63 -26.65 -19.97
C TRP A 378 0.16 -27.04 -19.82
N SER A 379 -0.08 -28.26 -19.35
CA SER A 379 -1.41 -28.76 -18.99
C SER A 379 -1.66 -28.69 -17.49
N GLY A 380 -2.91 -28.50 -17.09
CA GLY A 380 -3.36 -28.42 -15.70
C GLY A 380 -3.82 -27.00 -15.36
N ASP A 381 -3.39 -26.51 -14.20
CA ASP A 381 -3.74 -25.18 -13.71
C ASP A 381 -3.02 -24.06 -14.49
N PHE A 382 -3.46 -22.82 -14.27
CA PHE A 382 -2.91 -21.60 -14.86
C PHE A 382 -1.49 -21.29 -14.34
N LEU A 383 -1.31 -20.16 -13.65
CA LEU A 383 -0.04 -19.73 -13.05
C LEU A 383 -0.05 -19.93 -11.53
N ASP A 384 1.09 -20.36 -11.00
CA ASP A 384 1.39 -20.23 -9.58
C ASP A 384 1.89 -18.82 -9.28
N VAL A 385 1.07 -18.07 -8.55
CA VAL A 385 1.32 -16.68 -8.14
C VAL A 385 1.39 -16.52 -6.62
N ASP A 386 1.45 -17.60 -5.87
CA ASP A 386 1.31 -17.60 -4.40
C ASP A 386 2.44 -16.85 -3.66
N GLN A 387 3.58 -16.70 -4.33
CA GLN A 387 4.75 -15.97 -3.82
C GLN A 387 4.88 -14.56 -4.39
N THR A 388 3.94 -14.13 -5.23
CA THR A 388 3.99 -12.84 -5.94
C THR A 388 3.13 -11.80 -5.24
N GLN A 389 3.18 -10.56 -5.73
CA GLN A 389 2.33 -9.50 -5.22
C GLN A 389 0.85 -9.83 -5.40
N HIS A 390 0.43 -10.72 -6.31
CA HIS A 390 -0.98 -11.05 -6.49
C HIS A 390 -1.65 -11.66 -5.24
N LYS A 391 -0.88 -12.32 -4.36
CA LYS A 391 -1.38 -12.96 -3.12
C LYS A 391 -0.69 -12.53 -1.83
N ARG A 392 0.35 -11.69 -1.91
CA ARG A 392 1.10 -11.21 -0.75
C ARG A 392 1.22 -9.69 -0.78
N GLY A 393 1.19 -9.05 0.39
CA GLY A 393 1.50 -7.62 0.53
C GLY A 393 2.95 -7.30 0.09
N ARG A 394 3.86 -8.25 0.37
CA ARG A 394 5.24 -8.27 -0.13
C ARG A 394 5.57 -9.64 -0.75
N GLY A 395 5.24 -9.81 -2.03
CA GLY A 395 5.57 -11.00 -2.81
C GLY A 395 6.86 -10.82 -3.61
N GLU A 396 7.92 -11.52 -3.22
CA GLU A 396 9.24 -11.47 -3.87
C GLU A 396 9.47 -12.60 -4.91
N GLY A 397 8.47 -13.45 -5.09
CA GLY A 397 8.47 -14.55 -6.05
C GLY A 397 8.20 -14.09 -7.49
N TYR A 398 8.09 -15.09 -8.37
CA TYR A 398 7.79 -14.90 -9.79
C TYR A 398 6.64 -15.82 -10.15
N PRO A 399 5.73 -15.41 -11.06
CA PRO A 399 4.77 -16.34 -11.66
C PRO A 399 5.50 -17.53 -12.29
N GLN A 400 5.02 -18.74 -12.02
CA GLN A 400 5.53 -19.98 -12.59
C GLN A 400 4.38 -20.80 -13.17
N PRO A 401 4.61 -21.65 -14.18
CA PRO A 401 3.65 -22.68 -14.55
C PRO A 401 3.28 -23.55 -13.34
N ARG A 402 1.99 -23.69 -13.04
CA ARG A 402 1.52 -24.58 -11.95
C ARG A 402 1.37 -26.04 -12.41
N GLY A 403 1.20 -26.25 -13.73
CA GLY A 403 0.99 -27.56 -14.34
C GLY A 403 2.24 -28.22 -14.94
N GLU A 404 2.01 -29.27 -15.76
CA GLU A 404 3.07 -30.05 -16.41
C GLU A 404 3.38 -29.52 -17.81
N ALA A 405 4.66 -29.25 -18.10
CA ALA A 405 5.09 -28.75 -19.40
C ALA A 405 4.79 -29.76 -20.53
N ILE A 406 4.28 -29.26 -21.66
CA ILE A 406 4.01 -30.10 -22.85
C ILE A 406 5.19 -29.98 -23.82
N GLU A 407 6.25 -30.77 -23.57
CA GLU A 407 7.53 -30.73 -24.29
C GLU A 407 7.40 -30.93 -25.82
N THR A 408 6.38 -31.66 -26.26
CA THR A 408 6.13 -31.90 -27.70
C THR A 408 5.68 -30.63 -28.43
N LEU A 409 5.12 -29.64 -27.71
CA LEU A 409 4.62 -28.36 -28.22
C LEU A 409 5.56 -27.17 -27.94
N ASP A 410 6.82 -27.41 -27.60
CA ASP A 410 7.80 -26.41 -27.15
C ASP A 410 8.30 -25.38 -28.20
N LEU A 411 7.77 -25.37 -29.42
CA LEU A 411 8.25 -24.48 -30.50
C LEU A 411 7.11 -23.83 -31.27
N TRP A 412 7.05 -22.51 -31.14
CA TRP A 412 6.29 -21.58 -31.98
C TRP A 412 7.10 -20.29 -32.07
N ARG A 413 7.64 -19.98 -33.25
CA ARG A 413 8.59 -18.87 -33.41
C ARG A 413 8.61 -18.29 -34.82
N TRP A 414 8.51 -16.98 -34.90
CA TRP A 414 8.63 -16.25 -36.16
C TRP A 414 10.08 -16.10 -36.62
N GLY A 415 10.27 -16.07 -37.94
CA GLY A 415 11.50 -15.65 -38.60
C GLY A 415 11.41 -14.20 -39.03
N HIS A 416 12.57 -13.55 -39.15
CA HIS A 416 12.68 -12.15 -39.57
C HIS A 416 13.70 -12.02 -40.69
N ASP A 417 13.42 -11.11 -41.63
CA ASP A 417 14.22 -10.89 -42.83
C ASP A 417 14.51 -12.20 -43.59
N GLY A 418 13.52 -13.11 -43.64
CA GLY A 418 13.61 -14.39 -44.33
C GLY A 418 14.49 -15.45 -43.66
N SER A 419 14.84 -15.28 -42.39
CA SER A 419 15.61 -16.27 -41.61
C SER A 419 14.94 -16.57 -40.27
N LEU A 420 14.88 -17.85 -39.90
CA LEU A 420 14.57 -18.24 -38.53
C LEU A 420 15.76 -18.04 -37.59
N ASP A 421 16.99 -18.00 -38.09
CA ASP A 421 18.21 -17.86 -37.30
C ASP A 421 18.85 -16.48 -37.54
N TYR A 422 18.05 -15.43 -37.38
CA TYR A 422 18.47 -14.03 -37.50
C TYR A 422 19.42 -13.63 -36.36
N SER A 423 20.28 -12.64 -36.64
CA SER A 423 21.22 -12.10 -35.64
C SER A 423 20.48 -11.35 -34.54
N LYS A 424 20.83 -11.61 -33.28
CA LYS A 424 20.32 -10.88 -32.10
C LYS A 424 21.28 -9.81 -31.57
N ALA A 425 22.36 -9.50 -32.31
CA ALA A 425 23.41 -8.60 -31.84
C ALA A 425 22.91 -7.18 -31.51
N ASP A 426 21.93 -6.68 -32.27
CA ASP A 426 21.37 -5.33 -32.13
C ASP A 426 19.99 -5.31 -31.43
N VAL A 427 19.60 -6.43 -30.82
CA VAL A 427 18.33 -6.56 -30.12
C VAL A 427 18.50 -6.14 -28.66
N LEU A 428 17.48 -5.48 -28.10
CA LEU A 428 17.43 -5.15 -26.69
C LEU A 428 17.37 -6.45 -25.86
N PRO A 429 18.24 -6.66 -24.86
CA PRO A 429 18.28 -7.93 -24.12
C PRO A 429 16.99 -8.23 -23.33
N ARG A 430 16.19 -7.19 -23.05
CA ARG A 430 14.98 -7.25 -22.19
C ARG A 430 13.86 -6.35 -22.72
N GLY A 431 13.95 -5.96 -23.97
CA GLY A 431 12.98 -5.10 -24.64
C GLY A 431 12.43 -5.78 -25.89
N PRO A 432 11.45 -5.15 -26.56
CA PRO A 432 10.89 -5.67 -27.80
C PRO A 432 11.96 -5.76 -28.88
N LEU A 433 11.75 -6.70 -29.81
CA LEU A 433 12.46 -6.71 -31.08
C LEU A 433 12.27 -5.36 -31.81
N PRO A 434 13.17 -5.00 -32.73
CA PRO A 434 12.99 -3.80 -33.55
C PRO A 434 11.62 -3.81 -34.26
N GLN A 435 10.92 -2.67 -34.26
CA GLN A 435 9.56 -2.54 -34.82
C GLN A 435 9.45 -3.02 -36.28
N ARG A 436 10.53 -2.90 -37.07
CA ARG A 436 10.58 -3.41 -38.45
C ARG A 436 10.40 -4.93 -38.57
N TRP A 437 10.66 -5.68 -37.49
CA TRP A 437 10.58 -7.14 -37.41
C TRP A 437 9.33 -7.59 -36.69
N LEU A 438 8.99 -6.94 -35.58
CA LEU A 438 7.81 -7.23 -34.79
C LEU A 438 7.23 -5.94 -34.23
N ASP A 439 5.93 -5.75 -34.42
CA ASP A 439 5.15 -4.74 -33.72
C ASP A 439 3.95 -5.43 -33.08
N TYR A 440 3.89 -5.46 -31.74
CA TYR A 440 2.75 -6.04 -31.02
C TYR A 440 1.75 -4.93 -30.72
N HIS A 441 0.56 -5.02 -31.31
CA HIS A 441 -0.47 -3.99 -31.20
C HIS A 441 -1.32 -4.15 -29.95
N GLY A 442 -1.48 -5.38 -29.45
CA GLY A 442 -2.33 -5.67 -28.30
C GLY A 442 -3.11 -6.97 -28.46
N HIS A 443 -4.14 -7.12 -27.65
CA HIS A 443 -5.03 -8.27 -27.75
C HIS A 443 -6.49 -7.87 -27.52
N PHE A 444 -7.37 -8.55 -28.23
CA PHE A 444 -8.82 -8.44 -28.10
C PHE A 444 -9.35 -9.57 -27.22
N LEU A 445 -10.39 -9.26 -26.44
CA LEU A 445 -11.19 -10.22 -25.69
C LEU A 445 -12.53 -10.43 -26.41
N CYS A 446 -12.93 -11.69 -26.58
CA CYS A 446 -14.22 -12.06 -27.15
C CYS A 446 -14.76 -13.28 -26.41
N GLY A 447 -15.49 -13.05 -25.31
CA GLY A 447 -15.74 -14.11 -24.33
C GLY A 447 -14.39 -14.65 -23.83
N ASP A 448 -14.29 -15.96 -23.61
CA ASP A 448 -13.06 -16.64 -23.16
C ASP A 448 -11.96 -16.77 -24.22
N GLN A 449 -12.19 -16.27 -25.43
CA GLN A 449 -11.21 -16.31 -26.51
C GLN A 449 -10.44 -14.99 -26.59
N ILE A 450 -9.18 -15.11 -27.00
CA ILE A 450 -8.28 -13.97 -27.20
C ILE A 450 -7.84 -13.94 -28.64
N VAL A 451 -7.86 -12.74 -29.22
CA VAL A 451 -7.25 -12.46 -30.52
C VAL A 451 -5.98 -11.63 -30.28
N LEU A 452 -4.81 -12.20 -30.57
CA LEU A 452 -3.55 -11.47 -30.57
C LEU A 452 -3.44 -10.66 -31.85
N SER A 453 -3.05 -9.39 -31.75
CA SER A 453 -2.83 -8.53 -32.90
C SER A 453 -1.39 -8.02 -32.91
N TYR A 454 -0.69 -8.29 -34.00
CA TYR A 454 0.70 -7.91 -34.20
C TYR A 454 1.07 -7.92 -35.69
N SER A 455 2.24 -7.39 -36.02
CA SER A 455 2.82 -7.51 -37.36
C SER A 455 4.19 -8.18 -37.31
N ILE A 456 4.51 -8.98 -38.33
CA ILE A 456 5.84 -9.59 -38.52
C ILE A 456 6.41 -9.10 -39.84
N ASP A 457 7.62 -8.55 -39.81
CA ASP A 457 8.28 -7.91 -40.97
C ASP A 457 7.39 -6.87 -41.69
N GLY A 458 6.50 -6.22 -40.93
CA GLY A 458 5.51 -5.23 -41.39
C GLY A 458 4.23 -5.83 -41.99
N ARG A 459 3.99 -7.14 -41.85
CA ARG A 459 2.79 -7.84 -42.33
C ARG A 459 1.84 -8.11 -41.17
N GLU A 460 0.63 -7.55 -41.23
CA GLU A 460 -0.40 -7.64 -40.19
C GLU A 460 -0.92 -9.06 -39.99
N ILE A 461 -1.09 -9.45 -38.72
CA ILE A 461 -1.54 -10.77 -38.28
C ILE A 461 -2.55 -10.62 -37.15
N LEU A 462 -3.67 -11.36 -37.26
CA LEU A 462 -4.53 -11.69 -36.15
C LEU A 462 -4.41 -13.19 -35.84
N GLU A 463 -4.18 -13.53 -34.58
CA GLU A 463 -3.99 -14.91 -34.14
C GLU A 463 -4.96 -15.28 -33.01
N VAL A 464 -5.67 -16.40 -33.18
CA VAL A 464 -6.48 -17.01 -32.12
C VAL A 464 -5.87 -18.37 -31.75
N PRO A 465 -5.19 -18.49 -30.60
CA PRO A 465 -4.80 -19.79 -30.06
C PRO A 465 -5.98 -20.45 -29.36
N SER A 466 -6.17 -21.74 -29.58
CA SER A 466 -7.25 -22.52 -28.97
C SER A 466 -6.83 -23.96 -28.72
N ALA A 467 -7.29 -24.54 -27.61
CA ALA A 467 -7.19 -25.97 -27.40
C ALA A 467 -8.16 -26.70 -28.35
N ALA A 468 -7.68 -27.76 -29.00
CA ALA A 468 -8.56 -28.68 -29.70
C ALA A 468 -9.48 -29.37 -28.68
N GLN A 469 -10.65 -29.84 -29.12
CA GLN A 469 -11.68 -30.45 -28.25
C GLN A 469 -11.17 -31.63 -27.40
N ASP A 470 -10.00 -32.18 -27.74
CA ASP A 470 -9.40 -33.39 -27.16
C ASP A 470 -8.15 -33.07 -26.30
N LYS A 471 -8.10 -31.90 -25.64
CA LYS A 471 -7.22 -31.57 -24.48
C LYS A 471 -5.69 -31.69 -24.60
N THR A 472 -5.09 -31.99 -25.75
CA THR A 472 -3.61 -32.03 -25.91
C THR A 472 -3.09 -31.45 -27.24
N ALA A 473 -3.98 -31.16 -28.22
CA ALA A 473 -3.64 -30.45 -29.44
C ALA A 473 -3.98 -28.96 -29.37
N ILE A 474 -3.15 -28.12 -29.99
CA ILE A 474 -3.33 -26.66 -30.06
C ILE A 474 -3.52 -26.25 -31.51
N ARG A 475 -4.58 -25.48 -31.74
CA ARG A 475 -4.87 -24.84 -33.01
C ARG A 475 -4.56 -23.35 -32.90
N HIS A 476 -3.76 -22.85 -33.82
CA HIS A 476 -3.59 -21.42 -34.06
C HIS A 476 -4.32 -21.07 -35.36
N THR A 477 -5.33 -20.21 -35.26
CA THR A 477 -6.04 -19.67 -36.44
C THR A 477 -5.46 -18.29 -36.74
N LEU A 478 -4.87 -18.13 -37.93
CA LEU A 478 -4.17 -16.92 -38.34
C LEU A 478 -4.91 -16.24 -39.49
N THR A 479 -5.28 -14.97 -39.31
CA THR A 479 -5.59 -14.07 -40.43
C THR A 479 -4.33 -13.30 -40.76
N ILE A 480 -3.76 -13.53 -41.94
CA ILE A 480 -2.50 -12.92 -42.37
C ILE A 480 -2.79 -12.06 -43.58
N HIS A 481 -2.60 -10.75 -43.45
CA HIS A 481 -2.87 -9.79 -44.52
C HIS A 481 -1.87 -9.90 -45.68
N GLY A 482 -2.05 -9.13 -46.76
CA GLY A 482 -1.04 -9.01 -47.81
C GLY A 482 0.29 -8.45 -47.29
N GLY A 483 1.42 -8.92 -47.82
CA GLY A 483 2.75 -8.42 -47.47
C GLY A 483 3.89 -9.32 -47.94
N LYS A 484 5.06 -9.15 -47.29
CA LYS A 484 6.28 -9.91 -47.56
C LYS A 484 6.13 -11.40 -47.22
N ALA A 485 7.05 -12.22 -47.73
CA ALA A 485 7.13 -13.62 -47.35
C ALA A 485 7.52 -13.77 -45.87
N LEU A 486 6.86 -14.69 -45.17
CA LEU A 486 7.10 -14.96 -43.75
C LEU A 486 7.55 -16.41 -43.53
N LEU A 487 8.28 -16.63 -42.44
CA LEU A 487 8.66 -17.95 -41.96
C LEU A 487 8.17 -18.14 -40.52
N LEU A 488 7.54 -19.28 -40.23
CA LEU A 488 7.10 -19.63 -38.89
C LEU A 488 7.52 -21.06 -38.56
N ALA A 489 8.33 -21.22 -37.51
CA ALA A 489 8.66 -22.53 -36.97
C ALA A 489 7.54 -22.98 -36.02
N VAL A 490 6.94 -24.14 -36.31
CA VAL A 490 5.70 -24.62 -35.66
C VAL A 490 5.89 -25.94 -34.89
N GLY A 491 7.13 -26.43 -34.77
CA GLY A 491 7.42 -27.68 -34.07
C GLY A 491 8.79 -28.25 -34.43
N LYS A 492 9.28 -29.19 -33.63
CA LYS A 492 10.51 -29.94 -33.91
C LYS A 492 10.15 -31.34 -34.39
N SER A 493 10.96 -31.90 -35.28
CA SER A 493 10.84 -33.29 -35.71
C SER A 493 11.68 -34.18 -34.79
N ALA A 494 11.03 -35.12 -34.11
CA ALA A 494 11.65 -36.13 -33.24
C ALA A 494 10.76 -37.39 -33.22
N ALA A 495 11.26 -38.50 -32.66
CA ALA A 495 10.56 -39.80 -32.69
C ALA A 495 9.22 -39.79 -31.92
N ASP A 496 9.10 -38.95 -30.91
CA ASP A 496 7.95 -38.74 -30.04
C ASP A 496 7.07 -37.55 -30.45
N ARG A 497 7.43 -36.85 -31.54
CA ARG A 497 6.76 -35.64 -32.00
C ARG A 497 6.01 -35.86 -33.30
N VAL A 498 4.87 -35.19 -33.40
CA VAL A 498 3.96 -35.35 -34.53
C VAL A 498 4.12 -34.21 -35.52
N ARG A 499 4.03 -34.52 -36.82
CA ARG A 499 4.04 -33.50 -37.87
C ARG A 499 2.82 -32.59 -37.71
N PRO A 500 2.99 -31.25 -37.64
CA PRO A 500 1.88 -30.31 -37.62
C PRO A 500 1.03 -30.39 -38.90
N ILE A 501 -0.22 -29.94 -38.83
CA ILE A 501 -1.12 -29.87 -39.97
C ILE A 501 -1.44 -28.40 -40.28
N ILE A 502 -1.45 -28.05 -41.57
CA ILE A 502 -1.92 -26.74 -42.05
C ILE A 502 -3.20 -26.90 -42.88
N LYS A 503 -4.18 -26.01 -42.69
CA LYS A 503 -5.47 -25.98 -43.41
C LYS A 503 -5.88 -24.53 -43.72
N GLY A 504 -6.91 -24.33 -44.55
CA GLY A 504 -7.40 -23.01 -44.94
C GLY A 504 -6.84 -22.54 -46.29
N ASP A 505 -6.54 -21.24 -46.41
CA ASP A 505 -6.07 -20.59 -47.64
C ASP A 505 -4.55 -20.83 -47.87
N ILE A 506 -4.20 -22.10 -48.06
CA ILE A 506 -2.82 -22.60 -48.08
C ILE A 506 -2.21 -22.70 -49.49
N ASP A 507 -2.82 -22.08 -50.50
CA ASP A 507 -2.26 -22.06 -51.86
C ASP A 507 -0.85 -21.44 -51.84
N ASP A 508 0.15 -22.19 -52.33
CA ASP A 508 1.59 -21.85 -52.30
C ASP A 508 2.22 -21.70 -50.89
N VAL A 509 1.49 -22.04 -49.82
CA VAL A 509 2.02 -22.16 -48.46
C VAL A 509 2.62 -23.55 -48.27
N THR A 510 3.88 -23.64 -47.85
CA THR A 510 4.55 -24.94 -47.66
C THR A 510 4.82 -25.24 -46.18
N LEU A 511 4.78 -26.53 -45.82
CA LEU A 511 5.23 -27.04 -44.51
C LEU A 511 6.40 -28.00 -44.74
N ASP A 512 7.60 -27.47 -44.58
CA ASP A 512 8.86 -28.17 -44.86
C ASP A 512 9.68 -28.39 -43.59
N LEU A 513 10.58 -29.37 -43.63
CA LEU A 513 11.57 -29.57 -42.58
C LEU A 513 12.86 -28.81 -42.93
N ASP A 514 13.38 -28.01 -42.00
CA ASP A 514 14.64 -27.30 -42.20
C ASP A 514 15.87 -28.14 -41.79
N ALA A 515 17.07 -27.58 -42.01
CA ALA A 515 18.34 -28.23 -41.68
C ALA A 515 18.53 -28.50 -40.17
N ARG A 516 17.77 -27.83 -39.30
CA ARG A 516 17.79 -27.98 -37.84
C ARG A 516 16.64 -28.87 -37.34
N GLN A 517 15.97 -29.60 -38.23
CA GLN A 517 14.84 -30.48 -37.92
C GLN A 517 13.65 -29.73 -37.31
N ARG A 518 13.41 -28.48 -37.73
CA ARG A 518 12.21 -27.71 -37.41
C ARG A 518 11.19 -27.83 -38.54
N TRP A 519 9.93 -28.04 -38.19
CA TRP A 519 8.81 -27.88 -39.12
C TRP A 519 8.57 -26.38 -39.33
N VAL A 520 8.69 -25.92 -40.57
CA VAL A 520 8.62 -24.51 -40.95
C VAL A 520 7.49 -24.31 -41.94
N VAL A 521 6.55 -23.45 -41.58
CA VAL A 521 5.55 -22.91 -42.49
C VAL A 521 6.16 -21.74 -43.24
N LYS A 522 6.19 -21.82 -44.58
CA LYS A 522 6.63 -20.75 -45.46
C LYS A 522 5.41 -20.12 -46.10
N ILE A 523 5.21 -18.83 -45.83
CA ILE A 523 4.06 -18.07 -46.31
C ILE A 523 4.58 -17.14 -47.41
N PRO A 524 4.13 -17.28 -48.66
CA PRO A 524 4.66 -16.50 -49.77
C PRO A 524 4.30 -15.02 -49.62
N ALA A 525 5.06 -14.16 -50.31
CA ALA A 525 4.68 -12.78 -50.51
C ALA A 525 3.42 -12.70 -51.38
N GLY A 526 2.55 -11.72 -51.14
CA GLY A 526 1.34 -11.53 -51.93
C GLY A 526 0.44 -10.44 -51.34
N GLU A 527 -0.54 -10.00 -52.11
CA GLU A 527 -1.46 -8.91 -51.71
C GLU A 527 -2.74 -9.40 -51.02
N GLU A 528 -3.02 -10.71 -51.09
CA GLU A 528 -4.24 -11.29 -50.56
C GLU A 528 -4.12 -11.65 -49.08
N THR A 529 -5.20 -11.41 -48.33
CA THR A 529 -5.36 -11.92 -46.97
C THR A 529 -5.63 -13.42 -47.00
N ARG A 530 -5.00 -14.16 -46.09
CA ARG A 530 -5.11 -15.62 -45.97
C ARG A 530 -5.59 -16.00 -44.57
N LEU A 531 -6.57 -16.88 -44.51
CA LEU A 531 -7.00 -17.54 -43.26
C LEU A 531 -6.35 -18.92 -43.18
N ILE A 532 -5.39 -19.10 -42.27
CA ILE A 532 -4.60 -20.33 -42.13
C ILE A 532 -4.79 -20.92 -40.74
N ASP A 533 -5.13 -22.20 -40.69
CA ASP A 533 -5.13 -22.99 -39.46
C ASP A 533 -3.83 -23.79 -39.35
N ILE A 534 -3.18 -23.72 -38.19
CA ILE A 534 -2.02 -24.54 -37.86
C ILE A 534 -2.34 -25.36 -36.61
N VAL A 535 -2.33 -26.69 -36.74
CA VAL A 535 -2.62 -27.61 -35.64
C VAL A 535 -1.35 -28.36 -35.24
N ARG A 536 -0.99 -28.25 -33.97
CA ARG A 536 0.15 -28.92 -33.33
C ARG A 536 -0.39 -29.93 -32.31
N PHE A 537 0.22 -31.11 -32.22
CA PHE A 537 -0.29 -32.21 -31.40
C PHE A 537 0.64 -32.51 -30.24
N GLY A 538 0.07 -32.70 -29.05
CA GLY A 538 0.82 -33.11 -27.87
C GLY A 538 1.20 -34.59 -27.93
N ASP A 539 0.37 -35.43 -28.57
CA ASP A 539 0.65 -36.85 -28.81
C ASP A 539 0.12 -37.39 -30.16
N ALA A 540 0.64 -38.54 -30.59
CA ALA A 540 0.32 -39.14 -31.89
C ALA A 540 -1.11 -39.73 -31.99
N SER A 541 -1.75 -40.04 -30.86
CA SER A 541 -3.11 -40.60 -30.83
C SER A 541 -4.19 -39.54 -31.15
N GLU A 542 -3.88 -38.26 -30.96
CA GLU A 542 -4.77 -37.14 -31.24
C GLU A 542 -5.01 -36.90 -32.74
N VAL A 543 -4.00 -37.16 -33.59
CA VAL A 543 -4.13 -36.98 -35.05
C VAL A 543 -5.25 -37.83 -35.63
N ALA A 544 -5.44 -39.04 -35.10
CA ALA A 544 -6.49 -39.95 -35.56
C ALA A 544 -7.90 -39.55 -35.09
N ARG A 545 -8.00 -38.66 -34.09
CA ARG A 545 -9.26 -38.21 -33.48
C ARG A 545 -9.73 -36.84 -33.95
N GLU A 546 -8.88 -36.10 -34.67
CA GLU A 546 -9.17 -34.73 -35.12
C GLU A 546 -10.53 -34.66 -35.85
N ARG A 547 -11.54 -34.12 -35.15
CA ARG A 547 -12.85 -33.81 -35.72
C ARG A 547 -12.75 -32.55 -36.59
N ALA A 548 -13.76 -32.31 -37.42
CA ALA A 548 -13.87 -31.04 -38.14
C ALA A 548 -13.83 -29.87 -37.14
N LEU A 549 -12.77 -29.07 -37.21
CA LEU A 549 -12.58 -27.90 -36.37
C LEU A 549 -13.69 -26.89 -36.68
N VAL A 550 -14.28 -26.30 -35.64
CA VAL A 550 -15.25 -25.21 -35.80
C VAL A 550 -14.53 -24.06 -36.50
N LYS A 551 -15.05 -23.56 -37.62
CA LYS A 551 -14.42 -22.44 -38.33
C LYS A 551 -14.32 -21.23 -37.39
N ILE A 552 -13.11 -20.72 -37.20
CA ILE A 552 -12.84 -19.47 -36.47
C ILE A 552 -12.40 -18.44 -37.51
N ASP A 553 -12.92 -17.22 -37.40
CA ASP A 553 -12.47 -16.07 -38.19
C ASP A 553 -12.02 -14.96 -37.22
N PRO A 554 -10.71 -14.83 -36.96
CA PRO A 554 -10.18 -13.85 -36.02
C PRO A 554 -10.66 -12.41 -36.27
N ALA A 555 -10.87 -12.02 -37.53
CA ALA A 555 -11.29 -10.68 -37.88
C ALA A 555 -12.71 -10.35 -37.41
N THR A 556 -13.56 -11.37 -37.20
CA THR A 556 -14.93 -11.18 -36.70
C THR A 556 -15.00 -11.03 -35.17
N MET A 557 -13.89 -11.25 -34.48
CA MET A 557 -13.80 -11.27 -33.02
C MET A 557 -13.13 -10.00 -32.45
N THR A 558 -12.96 -8.96 -33.27
CA THR A 558 -12.30 -7.70 -32.90
C THR A 558 -13.29 -6.56 -32.61
N ALA A 559 -14.60 -6.84 -32.62
CA ALA A 559 -15.65 -5.84 -32.41
C ALA A 559 -16.17 -5.77 -30.96
N GLY A 560 -15.55 -6.51 -30.05
CA GLY A 560 -15.97 -6.65 -28.65
C GLY A 560 -16.77 -7.92 -28.36
N GLY A 561 -16.64 -8.41 -27.14
CA GLY A 561 -17.21 -9.68 -26.67
C GLY A 561 -18.57 -9.55 -26.01
N GLU A 562 -19.06 -10.66 -25.44
CA GLU A 562 -20.10 -10.58 -24.42
C GLU A 562 -19.49 -10.17 -23.08
N LEU A 563 -20.20 -9.33 -22.34
CA LEU A 563 -19.82 -8.82 -21.02
C LEU A 563 -19.49 -9.96 -20.03
N ARG A 564 -18.26 -9.97 -19.52
CA ARG A 564 -17.75 -10.99 -18.58
C ARG A 564 -18.05 -10.66 -17.13
N TRP A 565 -18.03 -9.38 -16.79
CA TRP A 565 -18.19 -8.90 -15.42
C TRP A 565 -19.45 -8.05 -15.27
N PRO A 566 -20.67 -8.63 -15.42
CA PRO A 566 -21.91 -7.85 -15.47
C PRO A 566 -22.24 -7.09 -14.18
N GLU A 567 -21.75 -7.55 -13.03
CA GLU A 567 -22.11 -7.03 -11.73
C GLU A 567 -21.63 -5.59 -11.52
N THR A 568 -22.52 -4.79 -10.93
CA THR A 568 -22.20 -3.48 -10.39
C THR A 568 -22.42 -3.51 -8.88
N PHE A 569 -21.39 -3.19 -8.11
CA PHE A 569 -21.44 -3.20 -6.65
C PHE A 569 -21.79 -1.81 -6.15
N LYS A 570 -22.73 -1.73 -5.20
CA LYS A 570 -23.06 -0.49 -4.51
C LYS A 570 -22.38 -0.46 -3.15
N THR A 571 -21.70 0.64 -2.86
CA THR A 571 -21.12 0.92 -1.54
C THR A 571 -21.64 2.24 -1.00
N ILE A 572 -21.49 2.41 0.31
CA ILE A 572 -21.79 3.65 1.02
C ILE A 572 -20.48 4.16 1.58
N GLY A 573 -20.04 5.33 1.14
CA GLY A 573 -18.85 6.01 1.66
C GLY A 573 -19.10 6.62 3.05
N TYR A 574 -18.05 7.17 3.65
CA TYR A 574 -18.09 7.83 4.96
C TYR A 574 -17.65 9.27 4.84
N ARG A 575 -18.42 10.21 5.35
CA ARG A 575 -17.95 11.59 5.47
C ARG A 575 -17.11 11.75 6.73
N GLY A 576 -16.03 12.51 6.62
CA GLY A 576 -15.20 12.88 7.76
C GLY A 576 -15.98 13.71 8.76
N PHE A 577 -15.84 13.37 10.05
CA PHE A 577 -16.48 14.08 11.18
C PHE A 577 -15.71 15.31 11.63
N GLN A 578 -14.59 15.64 10.99
CA GLN A 578 -13.77 16.79 11.35
C GLN A 578 -14.56 18.08 11.16
N SER A 579 -14.60 18.91 12.21
CA SER A 579 -15.28 20.21 12.23
C SER A 579 -14.42 21.37 11.71
N GLY A 580 -13.17 21.08 11.32
CA GLY A 580 -12.20 22.04 10.80
C GLY A 580 -12.43 22.43 9.33
N ALA A 581 -11.45 23.16 8.77
CA ALA A 581 -11.46 23.63 7.39
C ALA A 581 -11.47 22.50 6.34
N TYR A 582 -10.87 21.37 6.68
CA TYR A 582 -10.88 20.18 5.83
C TYR A 582 -11.46 19.00 6.59
N ALA A 583 -12.10 18.11 5.84
CA ALA A 583 -12.53 16.80 6.29
C ALA A 583 -11.98 15.74 5.32
N VAL A 584 -11.73 14.55 5.85
CA VAL A 584 -11.29 13.40 5.03
C VAL A 584 -12.45 12.43 4.97
N ASP A 585 -13.09 12.36 3.81
CA ASP A 585 -14.14 11.40 3.53
C ASP A 585 -13.52 10.11 2.97
N THR A 586 -14.10 8.95 3.27
CA THR A 586 -13.67 7.63 2.76
C THR A 586 -14.61 7.18 1.65
N ILE A 587 -14.07 6.90 0.47
CA ILE A 587 -14.81 6.24 -0.61
C ILE A 587 -14.71 4.74 -0.37
N SER A 588 -15.83 4.13 0.04
CA SER A 588 -15.80 2.72 0.42
C SER A 588 -15.68 1.80 -0.77
N ILE A 589 -14.74 0.87 -0.65
CA ILE A 589 -14.43 -0.19 -1.59
C ILE A 589 -15.34 -1.40 -1.30
N PRO A 590 -15.74 -2.21 -2.31
CA PRO A 590 -16.45 -3.47 -2.08
C PRO A 590 -15.67 -4.40 -1.14
N GLU A 591 -16.37 -4.99 -0.16
CA GLU A 591 -15.74 -5.91 0.83
C GLU A 591 -15.35 -7.25 0.19
N SER A 592 -16.15 -7.71 -0.77
CA SER A 592 -15.88 -8.92 -1.55
C SER A 592 -16.49 -8.80 -2.94
N THR A 593 -16.00 -9.63 -3.84
CA THR A 593 -16.51 -9.77 -5.20
C THR A 593 -16.55 -11.26 -5.55
N PRO A 594 -17.39 -11.68 -6.51
CA PRO A 594 -17.39 -13.06 -7.03
C PRO A 594 -16.03 -13.50 -7.60
N TRP A 595 -15.16 -12.55 -7.92
CA TRP A 595 -13.87 -12.73 -8.59
C TRP A 595 -12.68 -12.74 -7.62
N ASN A 596 -12.95 -12.70 -6.31
CA ASN A 596 -11.92 -12.57 -5.26
C ASN A 596 -10.95 -11.41 -5.52
N THR A 597 -11.42 -10.30 -6.08
CA THR A 597 -10.59 -9.12 -6.32
C THR A 597 -10.07 -8.57 -5.00
N TRP A 598 -8.75 -8.47 -4.89
CA TRP A 598 -8.09 -7.77 -3.80
C TRP A 598 -7.82 -6.31 -4.18
N PHE A 599 -8.54 -5.38 -3.55
CA PHE A 599 -8.54 -3.95 -3.86
C PHE A 599 -7.35 -3.18 -3.27
N ARG A 600 -6.15 -3.52 -3.70
CA ARG A 600 -4.95 -2.70 -3.45
C ARG A 600 -4.89 -1.57 -4.47
N THR A 601 -5.57 -0.46 -4.16
CA THR A 601 -5.82 0.66 -5.08
C THR A 601 -4.56 1.50 -5.33
N SER A 602 -3.89 1.26 -6.45
CA SER A 602 -2.57 1.82 -6.75
C SER A 602 -2.61 3.20 -7.40
N ALA A 603 -3.64 3.48 -8.21
CA ALA A 603 -3.79 4.76 -8.89
C ALA A 603 -5.25 5.09 -9.19
N ILE A 604 -5.54 6.39 -9.34
CA ILE A 604 -6.86 6.91 -9.75
C ILE A 604 -6.68 8.01 -10.80
N ASP A 605 -7.71 8.22 -11.62
CA ASP A 605 -7.90 9.45 -12.41
C ASP A 605 -9.40 9.65 -12.73
N PHE A 606 -9.77 10.83 -13.21
CA PHE A 606 -11.18 11.18 -13.43
C PHE A 606 -11.53 11.37 -14.90
N PHE A 607 -12.72 10.89 -15.27
CA PHE A 607 -13.41 11.31 -16.47
C PHE A 607 -13.94 12.74 -16.30
N PRO A 608 -14.17 13.48 -17.41
CA PRO A 608 -14.75 14.82 -17.35
C PRO A 608 -16.11 14.89 -16.63
N ASP A 609 -16.86 13.79 -16.62
CA ASP A 609 -18.16 13.67 -15.96
C ASP A 609 -18.09 13.35 -14.45
N GLY A 610 -16.88 13.23 -13.88
CA GLY A 610 -16.65 12.95 -12.46
C GLY A 610 -16.66 11.46 -12.10
N ARG A 611 -16.87 10.54 -13.05
CA ARG A 611 -16.54 9.12 -12.82
C ARG A 611 -15.05 8.98 -12.57
N MET A 612 -14.68 8.06 -11.70
CA MET A 612 -13.29 7.79 -11.33
C MET A 612 -12.86 6.44 -11.89
N ALA A 613 -11.75 6.41 -12.63
CA ALA A 613 -11.05 5.18 -12.97
C ALA A 613 -10.08 4.83 -11.83
N VAL A 614 -10.05 3.56 -11.40
CA VAL A 614 -9.22 3.07 -10.30
C VAL A 614 -8.43 1.86 -10.78
N ALA A 615 -7.10 1.91 -10.69
CA ALA A 615 -6.23 0.77 -10.94
C ALA A 615 -5.94 0.02 -9.63
N THR A 616 -5.82 -1.31 -9.70
CA THR A 616 -5.31 -2.15 -8.61
C THR A 616 -3.96 -2.75 -8.97
N VAL A 617 -3.10 -2.99 -7.97
CA VAL A 617 -1.83 -3.71 -8.18
C VAL A 617 -2.04 -5.11 -8.77
N GLY A 618 -3.21 -5.71 -8.51
CA GLY A 618 -3.54 -7.05 -9.00
C GLY A 618 -3.84 -7.12 -10.50
N GLY A 619 -3.87 -5.99 -11.22
CA GLY A 619 -4.08 -5.96 -12.67
C GLY A 619 -5.46 -5.52 -13.11
N ASP A 620 -6.27 -4.94 -12.23
CA ASP A 620 -7.65 -4.52 -12.56
C ASP A 620 -7.76 -3.02 -12.78
N VAL A 621 -8.75 -2.64 -13.60
CA VAL A 621 -9.31 -1.30 -13.62
C VAL A 621 -10.80 -1.34 -13.30
N TRP A 622 -11.23 -0.42 -12.46
CA TRP A 622 -12.62 -0.24 -12.04
C TRP A 622 -13.10 1.17 -12.37
N ILE A 623 -14.36 1.29 -12.77
CA ILE A 623 -15.05 2.56 -12.92
C ILE A 623 -15.94 2.77 -11.70
N VAL A 624 -15.74 3.89 -11.03
CA VAL A 624 -16.51 4.30 -9.86
C VAL A 624 -17.38 5.49 -10.25
N SER A 625 -18.69 5.35 -10.03
CA SER A 625 -19.69 6.38 -10.34
C SER A 625 -20.57 6.68 -9.13
N GLY A 626 -21.38 7.75 -9.21
CA GLY A 626 -22.23 8.16 -8.09
C GLY A 626 -21.44 8.75 -6.92
N ILE A 627 -20.29 9.36 -7.21
CA ILE A 627 -19.48 10.08 -6.24
C ILE A 627 -20.04 11.50 -6.12
N ASP A 628 -20.82 11.74 -5.08
CA ASP A 628 -21.45 13.02 -4.77
C ASP A 628 -21.08 13.49 -3.35
N ASP A 629 -21.73 14.52 -2.82
CA ASP A 629 -21.39 15.03 -1.48
C ASP A 629 -21.75 14.02 -0.37
N ASP A 630 -22.83 13.25 -0.52
CA ASP A 630 -23.33 12.36 0.54
C ASP A 630 -22.69 10.96 0.53
N LEU A 631 -22.20 10.50 -0.62
CA LEU A 631 -21.55 9.20 -0.83
C LEU A 631 -22.44 7.99 -0.53
N LEU A 632 -23.77 8.11 -0.62
CA LEU A 632 -24.72 7.03 -0.29
C LEU A 632 -24.98 6.06 -1.45
N ASN A 633 -24.51 6.39 -2.67
CA ASN A 633 -24.80 5.62 -3.87
C ASN A 633 -23.58 5.41 -4.78
N VAL A 634 -22.41 5.19 -4.17
CA VAL A 634 -21.17 4.89 -4.89
C VAL A 634 -21.32 3.53 -5.57
N ARG A 635 -21.03 3.47 -6.87
CA ARG A 635 -21.16 2.25 -7.68
C ARG A 635 -19.83 1.88 -8.32
N TRP A 636 -19.48 0.61 -8.25
CA TRP A 636 -18.24 0.04 -8.77
C TRP A 636 -18.56 -0.97 -9.88
N LYS A 637 -17.98 -0.75 -11.05
CA LYS A 637 -18.05 -1.64 -12.21
C LYS A 637 -16.63 -2.03 -12.59
N ARG A 638 -16.33 -3.32 -12.68
CA ARG A 638 -15.05 -3.80 -13.19
C ARG A 638 -15.01 -3.54 -14.69
N PHE A 639 -13.92 -2.96 -15.17
CA PHE A 639 -13.76 -2.55 -16.57
C PHE A 639 -12.67 -3.35 -17.27
N ALA A 640 -11.58 -3.67 -16.58
CA ALA A 640 -10.49 -4.47 -17.13
C ALA A 640 -9.83 -5.35 -16.06
N GLY A 641 -9.13 -6.40 -16.50
CA GLY A 641 -8.39 -7.33 -15.67
C GLY A 641 -7.14 -7.87 -16.39
N GLY A 642 -6.26 -8.55 -15.67
CA GLY A 642 -5.15 -9.30 -16.27
C GLY A 642 -3.93 -8.47 -16.68
N MET A 643 -3.81 -7.22 -16.22
CA MET A 643 -2.66 -6.35 -16.52
C MET A 643 -1.48 -6.56 -15.56
N PHE A 644 -0.28 -6.21 -16.01
CA PHE A 644 0.96 -6.45 -15.28
C PHE A 644 1.24 -5.35 -14.24
N GLU A 645 0.89 -5.64 -12.99
CA GLU A 645 1.16 -4.82 -11.77
C GLU A 645 1.01 -3.30 -11.98
N PRO A 646 -0.19 -2.78 -12.28
CA PRO A 646 -0.42 -1.37 -12.57
C PRO A 646 -0.08 -0.41 -11.41
N PHE A 647 0.67 0.66 -11.69
CA PHE A 647 1.01 1.72 -10.71
C PHE A 647 0.80 3.16 -11.20
N GLY A 648 0.15 3.32 -12.36
CA GLY A 648 -0.27 4.59 -12.90
C GLY A 648 -1.52 4.45 -13.77
N ILE A 649 -2.40 5.45 -13.73
CA ILE A 649 -3.57 5.54 -14.60
C ILE A 649 -3.80 7.00 -14.99
N LYS A 650 -4.21 7.22 -16.24
CA LYS A 650 -4.62 8.53 -16.75
C LYS A 650 -5.83 8.38 -17.67
N VAL A 651 -6.79 9.29 -17.54
CA VAL A 651 -7.87 9.46 -18.50
C VAL A 651 -7.52 10.65 -19.40
N VAL A 652 -7.38 10.41 -20.69
CA VAL A 652 -7.06 11.42 -21.71
C VAL A 652 -8.08 11.28 -22.83
N ASP A 653 -8.80 12.37 -23.13
CA ASP A 653 -9.87 12.38 -24.14
C ASP A 653 -10.91 11.26 -23.96
N GLY A 654 -11.24 10.95 -22.70
CA GLY A 654 -12.19 9.89 -22.34
C GLY A 654 -11.63 8.47 -22.40
N MET A 655 -10.38 8.28 -22.84
CA MET A 655 -9.72 6.99 -22.94
C MET A 655 -8.85 6.72 -21.70
N ILE A 656 -8.83 5.46 -21.24
CA ILE A 656 -8.04 5.04 -20.09
C ILE A 656 -6.67 4.52 -20.56
N TYR A 657 -5.62 5.10 -20.00
CA TYR A 657 -4.23 4.67 -20.14
C TYR A 657 -3.73 4.13 -18.80
N VAL A 658 -3.12 2.95 -18.80
CA VAL A 658 -2.65 2.25 -17.61
C VAL A 658 -1.14 1.99 -17.75
N ASN A 659 -0.37 2.50 -16.80
CA ASN A 659 1.06 2.24 -16.74
C ASN A 659 1.31 0.91 -16.01
N CYS A 660 1.70 -0.09 -16.80
CA CYS A 660 2.10 -1.41 -16.35
C CYS A 660 3.61 -1.52 -16.31
N ARG A 661 4.11 -2.58 -15.68
CA ARG A 661 5.55 -2.81 -15.53
C ARG A 661 6.29 -3.02 -16.85
N ASP A 662 5.59 -3.50 -17.87
CA ASP A 662 6.15 -3.81 -19.18
C ASP A 662 5.72 -2.87 -20.31
N ARG A 663 4.66 -2.08 -20.13
CA ARG A 663 4.13 -1.17 -21.16
C ARG A 663 3.15 -0.14 -20.61
N LEU A 664 2.88 0.87 -21.43
CA LEU A 664 1.67 1.69 -21.32
C LEU A 664 0.57 1.03 -22.14
N THR A 665 -0.53 0.67 -21.48
CA THR A 665 -1.70 0.01 -22.11
C THR A 665 -2.83 1.01 -22.29
N ARG A 666 -3.43 1.09 -23.48
CA ARG A 666 -4.66 1.86 -23.72
C ARG A 666 -5.84 0.90 -23.82
N LEU A 667 -6.88 1.15 -23.03
CA LEU A 667 -8.06 0.29 -22.94
C LEU A 667 -9.19 0.85 -23.79
N HIS A 668 -9.82 -0.01 -24.58
CA HIS A 668 -10.96 0.34 -25.44
C HIS A 668 -12.15 -0.53 -25.11
N ASP A 669 -13.30 0.11 -24.91
CA ASP A 669 -14.62 -0.50 -24.90
C ASP A 669 -15.20 -0.32 -26.31
N LEU A 670 -15.18 -1.38 -27.12
CA LEU A 670 -15.48 -1.31 -28.56
C LEU A 670 -16.98 -1.46 -28.83
N ASN A 671 -17.72 -2.07 -27.91
CA ASN A 671 -19.14 -2.33 -28.02
C ASN A 671 -20.01 -1.44 -27.08
N GLU A 672 -19.38 -0.56 -26.29
CA GLU A 672 -19.98 0.36 -25.32
C GLU A 672 -20.76 -0.33 -24.17
N ASP A 673 -20.34 -1.54 -23.77
CA ASP A 673 -21.01 -2.31 -22.71
C ASP A 673 -20.47 -2.04 -21.29
N GLY A 674 -19.43 -1.20 -21.17
CA GLY A 674 -18.79 -0.86 -19.91
C GLY A 674 -17.69 -1.84 -19.48
N GLU A 675 -17.11 -2.60 -20.41
CA GLU A 675 -15.94 -3.47 -20.25
C GLU A 675 -14.92 -3.20 -21.38
N ALA A 676 -13.63 -3.40 -21.11
CA ALA A 676 -12.57 -3.25 -22.10
C ALA A 676 -12.45 -4.51 -22.97
N ASP A 677 -12.61 -4.34 -24.28
CA ASP A 677 -12.48 -5.38 -25.29
C ASP A 677 -11.08 -5.43 -25.89
N PHE A 678 -10.41 -4.29 -26.05
CA PHE A 678 -9.08 -4.22 -26.66
C PHE A 678 -8.06 -3.58 -25.72
N TYR A 679 -7.01 -4.35 -25.44
CA TYR A 679 -5.88 -3.98 -24.59
C TYR A 679 -4.74 -3.63 -25.52
N GLU A 680 -4.72 -2.38 -25.97
CA GLU A 680 -3.73 -1.87 -26.89
C GLU A 680 -2.38 -1.70 -26.20
N SER A 681 -1.34 -2.24 -26.82
CA SER A 681 0.05 -1.97 -26.46
C SER A 681 0.49 -0.61 -27.01
N PHE A 682 0.01 0.45 -26.37
CA PHE A 682 0.25 1.83 -26.81
C PHE A 682 1.75 2.21 -26.82
N SER A 683 2.52 1.75 -25.82
CA SER A 683 3.99 1.90 -25.84
C SER A 683 4.66 0.84 -24.97
N ALA A 684 5.40 -0.09 -25.61
CA ALA A 684 6.16 -1.13 -24.90
C ALA A 684 7.40 -0.54 -24.19
N ASP A 685 7.71 -1.03 -22.99
CA ASP A 685 8.94 -0.69 -22.28
C ASP A 685 10.13 -1.42 -22.90
N THR A 686 11.20 -0.68 -23.15
CA THR A 686 12.40 -1.17 -23.83
C THR A 686 13.37 -1.92 -22.91
N ASP A 687 13.10 -1.98 -21.61
CA ASP A 687 13.98 -2.59 -20.63
C ASP A 687 13.16 -2.99 -19.40
N VAL A 688 12.53 -4.17 -19.47
CA VAL A 688 11.67 -4.70 -18.40
C VAL A 688 12.51 -5.54 -17.44
N SER A 689 12.44 -5.24 -16.15
CA SER A 689 13.18 -5.96 -15.10
C SER A 689 12.33 -7.05 -14.51
N THR A 690 12.93 -8.18 -14.14
CA THR A 690 12.23 -9.28 -13.44
C THR A 690 12.19 -9.09 -11.91
N PHE A 691 12.99 -8.18 -11.36
CA PHE A 691 13.04 -7.93 -9.92
C PHE A 691 11.69 -7.42 -9.33
N PHE A 692 11.22 -8.03 -8.24
CA PHE A 692 9.86 -7.79 -7.69
C PHE A 692 9.54 -6.31 -7.37
N HIS A 693 10.55 -5.48 -7.09
CA HIS A 693 10.39 -4.06 -6.74
C HIS A 693 10.62 -3.10 -7.91
N ALA A 694 10.73 -3.63 -9.13
CA ALA A 694 11.02 -2.88 -10.34
C ALA A 694 9.75 -2.34 -11.02
N PHE A 695 9.00 -1.52 -10.29
CA PHE A 695 7.75 -0.93 -10.78
C PHE A 695 8.00 0.24 -11.73
N ASN A 696 7.04 0.44 -12.63
CA ASN A 696 6.83 1.69 -13.34
C ASN A 696 5.77 2.49 -12.57
N PHE A 697 6.20 3.53 -11.87
CA PHE A 697 5.38 4.31 -10.97
C PHE A 697 4.75 5.53 -11.64
N ASP A 698 3.49 5.77 -11.27
CA ASP A 698 2.69 6.94 -11.62
C ASP A 698 2.43 7.01 -13.13
N LEU A 699 1.57 7.95 -13.51
CA LEU A 699 1.37 8.32 -14.89
C LEU A 699 0.85 9.76 -14.89
N GLN A 700 1.58 10.65 -15.55
CA GLN A 700 1.23 12.05 -15.69
C GLN A 700 1.19 12.43 -17.16
N THR A 701 0.48 13.51 -17.49
CA THR A 701 0.40 14.03 -18.85
C THR A 701 0.67 15.52 -18.85
N ASP A 702 1.46 16.00 -19.81
CA ASP A 702 1.62 17.43 -20.06
C ASP A 702 0.49 17.97 -20.96
N ALA A 703 0.55 19.27 -21.26
CA ALA A 703 -0.43 19.94 -22.12
C ALA A 703 -0.33 19.54 -23.61
N GLU A 704 0.76 18.90 -24.03
CA GLU A 704 0.96 18.38 -25.39
C GLU A 704 0.45 16.94 -25.53
N GLY A 705 0.02 16.33 -24.42
CA GLY A 705 -0.46 14.95 -24.36
C GLY A 705 0.65 13.92 -24.22
N ASN A 706 1.90 14.32 -23.95
CA ASN A 706 2.97 13.37 -23.67
C ASN A 706 2.77 12.76 -22.28
N PHE A 707 3.13 11.49 -22.13
CA PHE A 707 3.02 10.74 -20.89
C PHE A 707 4.34 10.68 -20.16
N TYR A 708 4.31 10.74 -18.83
CA TYR A 708 5.49 10.65 -17.98
C TYR A 708 5.28 9.65 -16.87
N TYR A 709 6.30 8.84 -16.60
CA TYR A 709 6.31 7.93 -15.46
C TYR A 709 7.73 7.71 -14.92
N ALA A 710 7.83 7.21 -13.69
CA ALA A 710 9.10 6.98 -13.01
C ALA A 710 9.44 5.49 -12.93
N LYS A 711 10.70 5.11 -13.20
CA LYS A 711 11.21 3.74 -13.07
C LYS A 711 12.07 3.60 -11.83
N SER A 712 11.84 2.53 -11.07
CA SER A 712 12.72 2.13 -9.96
C SER A 712 14.16 1.93 -10.41
N GLY A 713 15.11 2.32 -9.58
CA GLY A 713 16.52 1.96 -9.71
C GLY A 713 16.98 0.93 -8.70
N GLN A 714 16.22 0.63 -7.64
CA GLN A 714 16.65 -0.26 -6.56
C GLN A 714 16.60 -1.74 -6.96
N TYR A 715 17.76 -2.41 -6.90
CA TYR A 715 17.93 -3.86 -7.17
C TYR A 715 17.42 -4.37 -8.52
N THR A 716 17.03 -3.46 -9.41
CA THR A 716 16.57 -3.73 -10.77
C THR A 716 17.72 -4.21 -11.64
N ASP A 717 17.45 -5.09 -12.59
CA ASP A 717 18.41 -5.51 -13.62
C ASP A 717 18.42 -4.63 -14.87
N TYR A 718 17.73 -3.47 -14.83
CA TYR A 718 17.70 -2.46 -15.90
C TYR A 718 19.10 -2.09 -16.42
N LYS A 719 19.13 -1.76 -17.70
CA LYS A 719 20.24 -1.11 -18.41
C LYS A 719 20.50 0.25 -17.77
N LEU A 720 19.48 1.11 -17.63
CA LEU A 720 19.63 2.44 -17.03
C LEU A 720 19.32 2.42 -15.52
N PRO A 721 19.98 3.28 -14.70
CA PRO A 721 19.53 3.52 -13.34
C PRO A 721 18.12 4.12 -13.32
N GLY A 722 17.48 4.14 -12.14
CA GLY A 722 16.12 4.65 -11.99
C GLY A 722 15.98 6.05 -12.58
N SER A 723 14.88 6.28 -13.29
CA SER A 723 14.74 7.37 -14.26
C SER A 723 13.30 7.85 -14.39
N ILE A 724 13.12 9.01 -15.01
CA ILE A 724 11.82 9.44 -15.54
C ILE A 724 11.84 9.23 -17.05
N VAL A 725 10.79 8.59 -17.55
CA VAL A 725 10.59 8.34 -18.97
C VAL A 725 9.43 9.19 -19.45
N GLN A 726 9.65 9.93 -20.54
CA GLN A 726 8.60 10.55 -21.34
C GLN A 726 8.26 9.61 -22.49
N VAL A 727 6.97 9.49 -22.80
CA VAL A 727 6.43 8.84 -23.99
C VAL A 727 5.64 9.87 -24.78
N SER A 728 5.85 9.96 -26.10
CA SER A 728 5.11 10.91 -26.93
C SER A 728 3.60 10.64 -26.91
N SER A 729 2.81 11.66 -27.22
CA SER A 729 1.34 11.57 -27.29
C SER A 729 0.79 10.53 -28.28
N ASP A 730 1.62 10.06 -29.22
CA ASP A 730 1.32 8.98 -30.16
C ASP A 730 1.89 7.61 -29.75
N GLY A 731 2.60 7.52 -28.62
CA GLY A 731 3.17 6.29 -28.08
C GLY A 731 4.49 5.84 -28.72
N LYS A 732 4.93 6.48 -29.82
CA LYS A 732 5.99 5.96 -30.71
C LYS A 732 7.40 6.28 -30.26
N THR A 733 7.59 7.35 -29.49
CA THR A 733 8.93 7.80 -29.06
C THR A 733 9.03 7.87 -27.55
N ARG A 734 10.24 7.61 -27.06
CA ARG A 734 10.53 7.49 -25.63
C ARG A 734 11.83 8.21 -25.33
N GLU A 735 11.81 9.08 -24.32
CA GLU A 735 12.97 9.86 -23.91
C GLU A 735 13.19 9.74 -22.41
N VAL A 736 14.47 9.64 -22.01
CA VAL A 736 14.86 9.62 -20.60
C VAL A 736 15.14 11.05 -20.15
N ILE A 737 14.29 11.57 -19.27
CA ILE A 737 14.35 12.97 -18.84
C ILE A 737 15.42 13.16 -17.77
N CYS A 738 15.51 12.26 -16.81
CA CYS A 738 16.53 12.29 -15.76
C CYS A 738 16.86 10.89 -15.26
N THR A 739 17.93 10.78 -14.48
CA THR A 739 18.38 9.51 -13.89
C THR A 739 18.74 9.68 -12.42
N GLY A 740 19.12 8.60 -11.76
CA GLY A 740 19.64 8.65 -10.40
C GLY A 740 18.59 8.45 -9.31
N LEU A 741 17.47 7.81 -9.64
CA LEU A 741 16.37 7.53 -8.70
C LEU A 741 16.50 6.12 -8.12
N ARG A 742 16.14 5.94 -6.84
CA ARG A 742 16.17 4.65 -6.15
C ARG A 742 14.83 3.92 -6.25
N THR A 743 13.80 4.44 -5.62
CA THR A 743 12.44 3.88 -5.64
C THR A 743 11.48 5.08 -5.70
N PRO A 744 11.32 5.69 -6.89
CA PRO A 744 10.58 6.94 -7.05
C PRO A 744 9.09 6.66 -7.12
N ASN A 745 8.49 6.34 -5.96
CA ASN A 745 7.13 5.83 -5.91
C ASN A 745 6.10 6.84 -6.44
N GLY A 746 6.36 8.15 -6.48
CA GLY A 746 5.43 9.09 -7.09
C GLY A 746 6.06 10.35 -7.66
N MET A 747 5.32 10.96 -8.58
CA MET A 747 5.72 12.18 -9.26
C MET A 747 4.55 13.15 -9.42
N GLY A 748 4.82 14.32 -10.00
CA GLY A 748 3.82 15.33 -10.32
C GLY A 748 4.30 16.24 -11.45
N ILE A 749 3.36 17.01 -12.00
CA ILE A 749 3.65 18.08 -12.97
C ILE A 749 3.10 19.38 -12.37
N LEU A 750 3.96 20.39 -12.25
CA LEU A 750 3.57 21.72 -11.82
C LEU A 750 2.77 22.42 -12.93
N PRO A 751 1.93 23.41 -12.60
CA PRO A 751 1.17 24.17 -13.61
C PRO A 751 2.03 24.83 -14.70
N ASP A 752 3.32 25.05 -14.44
CA ASP A 752 4.28 25.61 -15.40
C ASP A 752 5.02 24.54 -16.24
N GLY A 753 4.61 23.27 -16.14
CA GLY A 753 5.17 22.14 -16.88
C GLY A 753 6.41 21.50 -16.25
N ARG A 754 6.97 22.06 -15.17
CA ARG A 754 8.11 21.43 -14.49
C ARG A 754 7.67 20.15 -13.78
N LEU A 755 8.52 19.13 -13.86
CA LEU A 755 8.28 17.83 -13.23
C LEU A 755 8.79 17.83 -11.78
N THR A 756 8.08 17.14 -10.89
CA THR A 756 8.56 16.81 -9.54
C THR A 756 8.56 15.30 -9.36
N VAL A 757 9.53 14.77 -8.62
CA VAL A 757 9.56 13.34 -8.28
C VAL A 757 10.06 13.14 -6.86
N SER A 758 9.32 12.38 -6.07
CA SER A 758 9.84 11.90 -4.80
C SER A 758 10.68 10.65 -4.95
N ASP A 759 11.64 10.46 -4.05
CA ASP A 759 12.42 9.24 -3.97
C ASP A 759 12.52 8.76 -2.52
N ASN A 760 12.47 7.45 -2.33
CA ASN A 760 12.32 6.85 -1.01
C ASN A 760 13.68 6.55 -0.39
N GLN A 761 13.80 6.82 0.90
CA GLN A 761 15.00 6.47 1.68
C GLN A 761 15.34 4.97 1.61
N GLY A 762 16.62 4.66 1.84
CA GLY A 762 17.08 3.32 2.12
C GLY A 762 18.57 3.18 1.82
N THR A 763 19.02 2.00 1.42
CA THR A 763 20.45 1.76 1.13
C THR A 763 20.94 2.73 0.07
N TRP A 764 21.99 3.51 0.39
CA TRP A 764 22.54 4.57 -0.47
C TRP A 764 21.51 5.64 -0.89
N MET A 765 20.48 5.87 -0.07
CA MET A 765 19.59 7.02 -0.16
C MET A 765 19.32 7.53 1.27
N PRO A 766 19.99 8.61 1.71
CA PRO A 766 20.08 8.96 3.13
C PRO A 766 18.73 9.24 3.80
N ALA A 767 17.81 9.86 3.06
CA ALA A 767 16.49 10.23 3.52
C ALA A 767 15.55 10.28 2.31
N SER A 768 14.25 10.26 2.56
CA SER A 768 13.26 10.52 1.51
C SER A 768 13.42 11.95 1.04
N LYS A 769 13.04 12.24 -0.20
CA LYS A 769 13.21 13.57 -0.78
C LYS A 769 12.22 13.84 -1.89
N ILE A 770 11.96 15.11 -2.17
CA ILE A 770 11.27 15.57 -3.37
C ILE A 770 12.27 16.32 -4.22
N ASN A 771 12.38 15.96 -5.49
CA ASN A 771 13.26 16.60 -6.45
C ASN A 771 12.42 17.45 -7.42
N LEU A 772 12.90 18.65 -7.72
CA LEU A 772 12.44 19.40 -8.89
C LEU A 772 13.27 18.95 -10.08
N VAL A 773 12.63 18.30 -11.04
CA VAL A 773 13.30 17.58 -12.12
C VAL A 773 13.82 18.54 -13.18
N ARG A 774 15.07 18.32 -13.61
CA ARG A 774 15.70 19.02 -14.73
C ARG A 774 16.06 18.00 -15.82
N PRO A 775 15.85 18.32 -17.11
CA PRO A 775 16.34 17.49 -18.19
C PRO A 775 17.84 17.22 -18.07
N GLY A 776 18.25 15.95 -18.17
CA GLY A 776 19.61 15.49 -17.96
C GLY A 776 20.06 15.41 -16.49
N GLY A 777 19.18 15.72 -15.53
CA GLY A 777 19.50 15.73 -14.11
C GLY A 777 19.84 14.35 -13.54
N PHE A 778 20.63 14.35 -12.46
CA PHE A 778 21.08 13.16 -11.76
C PHE A 778 20.83 13.25 -10.24
N TYR A 779 19.96 12.39 -9.73
CA TYR A 779 19.47 12.47 -8.34
C TYR A 779 20.16 11.52 -7.35
N GLY A 780 21.38 11.04 -7.65
CA GLY A 780 22.28 10.50 -6.62
C GLY A 780 22.19 9.00 -6.32
N TYR A 781 21.27 8.24 -6.90
CA TYR A 781 21.25 6.78 -6.77
C TYR A 781 21.75 6.06 -8.02
N VAL A 782 22.81 5.27 -7.92
CA VAL A 782 23.30 4.39 -9.00
C VAL A 782 23.75 3.07 -8.40
N GLN A 783 23.44 1.96 -9.07
CA GLN A 783 23.99 0.65 -8.72
C GLN A 783 25.39 0.48 -9.35
N ASN A 784 26.43 0.01 -8.63
CA ASN A 784 27.68 -0.34 -9.34
C ASN A 784 27.59 -1.74 -9.95
N LYS A 785 28.20 -1.88 -11.12
CA LYS A 785 28.57 -3.17 -11.72
C LYS A 785 30.02 -3.49 -11.34
N ALA A 786 30.36 -4.78 -11.19
CA ALA A 786 31.76 -5.19 -11.07
C ALA A 786 32.57 -4.69 -12.28
N GLY A 787 33.71 -4.04 -12.05
CA GLY A 787 34.72 -3.81 -13.10
C GLY A 787 34.59 -2.54 -13.94
N GLY A 788 33.82 -1.53 -13.52
CA GLY A 788 33.97 -0.16 -14.06
C GLY A 788 33.53 0.09 -15.51
N ALA A 789 32.81 -0.84 -16.15
CA ALA A 789 32.21 -0.64 -17.47
C ALA A 789 30.73 -1.03 -17.49
N TRP A 790 29.89 -0.14 -18.03
CA TRP A 790 28.50 -0.43 -18.37
C TRP A 790 28.48 -1.30 -19.63
N ALA A 791 28.11 -2.58 -19.51
CA ALA A 791 28.07 -3.47 -20.66
C ALA A 791 26.65 -3.52 -21.26
N PRO A 792 26.49 -3.50 -22.60
CA PRO A 792 25.20 -3.50 -23.29
C PRO A 792 24.29 -4.72 -23.04
N ASP A 793 24.79 -5.77 -22.39
CA ASP A 793 24.17 -7.10 -22.26
C ASP A 793 23.52 -7.38 -20.90
N GLY A 794 23.43 -6.39 -20.01
CA GLY A 794 22.73 -6.57 -18.73
C GLY A 794 23.40 -7.56 -17.75
N GLY A 795 24.72 -7.81 -17.88
CA GLY A 795 25.45 -8.73 -17.00
C GLY A 795 25.29 -8.50 -15.48
N LYS A 796 25.72 -9.46 -14.67
CA LYS A 796 25.50 -9.57 -13.21
C LYS A 796 25.76 -8.27 -12.44
N ILE A 797 24.69 -7.66 -11.94
CA ILE A 797 24.74 -6.48 -11.08
C ILE A 797 25.23 -6.88 -9.68
N GLU A 798 26.31 -6.26 -9.23
CA GLU A 798 26.79 -6.39 -7.85
C GLU A 798 26.06 -5.38 -6.97
N HIS A 799 24.78 -5.62 -6.72
CA HIS A 799 23.88 -4.75 -5.92
C HIS A 799 24.37 -4.39 -4.50
N ARG A 800 25.46 -5.03 -4.03
CA ARG A 800 26.11 -4.77 -2.73
C ARG A 800 27.36 -3.88 -2.82
N LYS A 801 27.81 -3.53 -4.03
CA LYS A 801 28.86 -2.54 -4.26
C LYS A 801 28.19 -1.34 -4.91
N ILE A 802 28.01 -0.27 -4.16
CA ILE A 802 27.53 1.02 -4.65
C ILE A 802 28.58 2.04 -4.21
N ALA A 803 28.88 3.02 -5.07
CA ALA A 803 29.75 4.13 -4.72
C ALA A 803 28.86 5.31 -4.35
N PRO A 804 29.15 6.03 -3.25
CA PRO A 804 28.45 7.27 -2.96
C PRO A 804 28.64 8.23 -4.15
N PRO A 805 27.59 8.96 -4.58
CA PRO A 805 27.71 9.89 -5.68
C PRO A 805 28.72 10.99 -5.30
N GLN A 806 29.64 11.31 -6.21
CA GLN A 806 30.57 12.42 -6.00
C GLN A 806 29.84 13.77 -6.12
N ASN A 807 28.83 13.85 -6.99
CA ASN A 807 27.95 14.99 -7.19
C ASN A 807 26.54 14.48 -7.55
N PHE A 808 25.51 15.25 -7.21
CA PHE A 808 24.12 15.03 -7.59
C PHE A 808 23.35 16.35 -7.55
N ASP A 809 22.23 16.43 -8.27
CA ASP A 809 21.34 17.59 -8.23
C ASP A 809 20.62 17.66 -6.88
N PRO A 810 20.68 18.79 -6.16
CA PRO A 810 20.05 18.91 -4.85
C PRO A 810 18.53 18.79 -4.97
N PRO A 811 17.87 18.06 -4.04
CA PRO A 811 16.41 17.97 -4.03
C PRO A 811 15.78 19.32 -3.69
N LEU A 812 14.49 19.49 -4.02
CA LEU A 812 13.71 20.62 -3.51
C LEU A 812 13.64 20.58 -1.96
N ILE A 813 13.48 19.39 -1.39
CA ILE A 813 13.44 19.17 0.05
C ILE A 813 13.85 17.73 0.40
N TRP A 814 14.59 17.58 1.50
CA TRP A 814 14.77 16.33 2.23
C TRP A 814 13.65 16.16 3.25
N ILE A 815 13.21 14.93 3.48
CA ILE A 815 12.13 14.61 4.41
C ILE A 815 12.65 13.61 5.45
N PRO A 816 12.55 13.92 6.76
CA PRO A 816 13.00 13.02 7.80
C PRO A 816 12.19 11.72 7.81
N GLN A 817 12.89 10.62 8.06
CA GLN A 817 12.32 9.27 8.08
C GLN A 817 11.12 9.14 9.02
N GLU A 818 11.18 9.86 10.15
CA GLU A 818 10.18 9.83 11.21
C GLU A 818 8.81 10.37 10.77
N ILE A 819 8.77 11.23 9.74
CA ILE A 819 7.52 11.81 9.23
C ILE A 819 7.15 11.30 7.84
N ASP A 820 8.13 10.84 7.05
CA ASP A 820 7.91 10.11 5.80
C ASP A 820 9.12 9.23 5.41
N ASN A 821 9.01 7.93 5.70
CA ASN A 821 9.99 6.92 5.36
C ASN A 821 9.82 6.34 3.94
N SER A 822 8.72 6.66 3.25
CA SER A 822 8.41 6.11 1.94
C SER A 822 7.45 7.06 1.23
N SER A 823 8.00 7.90 0.37
CA SER A 823 7.25 8.97 -0.27
C SER A 823 6.27 8.47 -1.34
N GLY A 824 5.27 9.29 -1.64
CA GLY A 824 4.31 9.11 -2.73
C GLY A 824 4.31 10.30 -3.70
N GLY A 825 3.25 10.47 -4.48
CA GLY A 825 3.16 11.51 -5.50
C GLY A 825 3.10 12.95 -4.99
N GLN A 826 3.18 13.88 -5.95
CA GLN A 826 2.95 15.30 -5.75
C GLN A 826 1.76 15.76 -6.60
N VAL A 827 0.97 16.70 -6.07
CA VAL A 827 -0.20 17.24 -6.76
C VAL A 827 -0.37 18.72 -6.45
N VAL A 828 -0.78 19.50 -7.44
CA VAL A 828 -1.23 20.88 -7.27
C VAL A 828 -2.71 20.92 -7.61
N VAL A 829 -3.54 21.27 -6.65
CA VAL A 829 -4.98 21.48 -6.89
C VAL A 829 -5.18 22.93 -7.31
N THR A 830 -5.46 23.17 -8.58
CA THR A 830 -5.64 24.53 -9.12
C THR A 830 -7.07 25.07 -8.99
N ASP A 831 -8.01 24.23 -8.54
CA ASP A 831 -9.40 24.60 -8.35
C ASP A 831 -9.62 25.34 -7.01
N ASP A 832 -10.13 26.57 -7.08
CA ASP A 832 -10.38 27.42 -5.90
C ASP A 832 -11.39 26.82 -4.92
N ARG A 833 -12.24 25.88 -5.36
CA ARG A 833 -13.18 25.15 -4.48
C ARG A 833 -12.47 24.28 -3.45
N PHE A 834 -11.18 23.99 -3.65
CA PHE A 834 -10.33 23.32 -2.66
C PHE A 834 -9.88 24.25 -1.53
N GLY A 835 -10.23 25.53 -1.59
CA GLY A 835 -10.03 26.48 -0.49
C GLY A 835 -8.57 26.91 -0.29
N PRO A 836 -8.14 27.20 0.94
CA PRO A 836 -6.85 27.86 1.22
C PRO A 836 -5.57 27.12 0.77
N LEU A 837 -5.65 25.81 0.51
CA LEU A 837 -4.55 25.00 -0.02
C LEU A 837 -4.51 24.94 -1.56
N ALA A 838 -5.49 25.52 -2.26
CA ALA A 838 -5.47 25.62 -3.71
C ALA A 838 -4.20 26.36 -4.20
N GLY A 839 -3.64 25.89 -5.32
CA GLY A 839 -2.41 26.39 -5.93
C GLY A 839 -1.11 25.97 -5.23
N ARG A 840 -1.17 25.27 -4.09
CA ARG A 840 0.03 24.79 -3.39
C ARG A 840 0.46 23.42 -3.89
N LEU A 841 1.78 23.18 -3.83
CA LEU A 841 2.34 21.86 -4.05
C LEU A 841 2.09 20.99 -2.82
N LEU A 842 1.32 19.92 -3.01
CA LEU A 842 1.00 18.93 -1.99
C LEU A 842 1.83 17.67 -2.22
N HIS A 843 2.16 16.98 -1.14
CA HIS A 843 2.91 15.74 -1.15
C HIS A 843 2.20 14.64 -0.35
N THR A 844 2.02 13.47 -0.95
CA THR A 844 1.47 12.29 -0.29
C THR A 844 2.59 11.41 0.26
N SER A 845 2.43 10.90 1.48
CA SER A 845 3.34 9.94 2.11
C SER A 845 2.72 8.54 2.09
N PHE A 846 3.37 7.61 1.39
CA PHE A 846 2.99 6.20 1.39
C PHE A 846 3.34 5.54 2.73
N GLY A 847 4.49 5.88 3.30
CA GLY A 847 5.01 5.26 4.51
C GLY A 847 4.16 5.52 5.75
N GLN A 848 3.67 6.75 5.89
CA GLN A 848 2.94 7.22 7.07
C GLN A 848 1.44 7.50 6.84
N GLY A 849 0.94 7.39 5.61
CA GLY A 849 -0.45 7.73 5.29
C GLY A 849 -0.78 9.18 5.66
N ARG A 850 0.04 10.13 5.18
CA ARG A 850 -0.03 11.57 5.52
C ARG A 850 0.03 12.43 4.27
N LEU A 851 -0.52 13.64 4.36
CA LEU A 851 -0.44 14.67 3.34
C LEU A 851 0.38 15.85 3.88
N PHE A 852 1.11 16.52 3.03
CA PHE A 852 1.89 17.71 3.37
C PHE A 852 1.70 18.80 2.32
N TYR A 853 1.93 20.06 2.69
CA TYR A 853 2.01 21.17 1.75
C TYR A 853 3.37 21.86 1.83
N LEU A 854 3.87 22.30 0.67
CA LEU A 854 5.20 22.88 0.53
C LEU A 854 5.14 24.41 0.35
N MET A 855 6.21 25.07 0.79
CA MET A 855 6.49 26.49 0.55
C MET A 855 7.88 26.61 -0.05
N THR A 856 7.94 26.98 -1.34
CA THR A 856 9.18 26.97 -2.13
C THR A 856 9.87 28.33 -2.14
N GLN A 857 11.20 28.35 -2.16
CA GLN A 857 12.04 29.53 -2.33
C GLN A 857 13.12 29.24 -3.38
N GLU A 858 13.28 30.15 -4.34
CA GLU A 858 14.39 30.14 -5.29
C GLU A 858 15.49 31.10 -4.81
N VAL A 859 16.73 30.63 -4.77
CA VAL A 859 17.90 31.41 -4.37
C VAL A 859 19.05 31.14 -5.35
N ASP A 860 19.42 32.14 -6.17
CA ASP A 860 20.49 32.03 -7.16
C ASP A 860 20.40 30.78 -8.07
N GLY A 861 19.19 30.44 -8.51
CA GLY A 861 18.93 29.28 -9.37
C GLY A 861 18.86 27.92 -8.66
N LEU A 862 18.93 27.91 -7.32
CA LEU A 862 18.68 26.73 -6.49
C LEU A 862 17.30 26.84 -5.83
N SER A 863 16.49 25.81 -6.03
CA SER A 863 15.19 25.65 -5.38
C SER A 863 15.37 24.96 -4.02
N GLN A 864 14.73 25.50 -2.99
CA GLN A 864 14.64 24.90 -1.67
C GLN A 864 13.23 25.09 -1.10
N ALA A 865 12.79 24.25 -0.18
CA ALA A 865 11.44 24.35 0.36
C ALA A 865 11.35 24.06 1.85
N ALA A 866 10.27 24.56 2.45
CA ALA A 866 9.74 24.13 3.73
C ALA A 866 8.49 23.24 3.52
N LEU A 867 8.25 22.34 4.47
CA LEU A 867 7.17 21.35 4.50
C LEU A 867 6.44 21.44 5.83
N VAL A 868 5.11 21.40 5.76
CA VAL A 868 4.22 21.32 6.93
C VAL A 868 3.18 20.23 6.69
N GLN A 869 2.83 19.50 7.74
CA GLN A 869 1.87 18.41 7.67
C GLN A 869 0.43 18.96 7.55
N PHE A 870 -0.38 18.30 6.71
CA PHE A 870 -1.82 18.47 6.67
C PHE A 870 -2.44 17.90 7.97
N PRO A 871 -3.43 18.56 8.59
CA PRO A 871 -3.89 18.24 9.94
C PRO A 871 -4.63 16.91 10.12
N HIS A 872 -4.72 16.06 9.09
CA HIS A 872 -5.40 14.77 9.16
C HIS A 872 -4.59 13.66 8.51
N ASP A 873 -4.63 12.49 9.14
CA ASP A 873 -4.02 11.27 8.68
C ASP A 873 -5.02 10.42 7.87
N PHE A 874 -4.50 9.48 7.09
CA PHE A 874 -5.27 8.58 6.22
C PHE A 874 -5.15 7.14 6.72
N GLY A 875 -6.15 6.30 6.44
CA GLY A 875 -6.17 4.89 6.87
C GLY A 875 -5.31 3.95 6.01
N THR A 876 -4.66 4.45 4.96
CA THR A 876 -3.73 3.69 4.10
C THR A 876 -2.53 4.55 3.73
N GLY A 877 -1.46 3.92 3.23
CA GLY A 877 -0.34 4.63 2.66
C GLY A 877 -0.72 5.31 1.36
N ILE A 878 -0.91 6.64 1.37
CA ILE A 878 -1.35 7.38 0.18
C ILE A 878 -0.18 7.70 -0.75
N MET A 879 -0.34 7.43 -2.04
CA MET A 879 0.73 7.62 -3.04
C MET A 879 0.29 8.30 -4.33
N ARG A 880 -1.01 8.43 -4.59
CA ARG A 880 -1.52 9.15 -5.76
C ARG A 880 -2.60 10.12 -5.34
N GLY A 881 -2.59 11.31 -5.93
CA GLY A 881 -3.63 12.33 -5.77
C GLY A 881 -4.12 12.84 -7.12
N ARG A 882 -5.43 13.03 -7.27
CA ARG A 882 -6.07 13.66 -8.44
C ARG A 882 -7.24 14.53 -8.02
N THR A 883 -7.44 15.63 -8.73
CA THR A 883 -8.58 16.52 -8.51
C THR A 883 -9.78 16.02 -9.30
N ASN A 884 -10.94 15.89 -8.65
CA ASN A 884 -12.19 15.59 -9.35
C ASN A 884 -12.70 16.87 -10.04
N PRO A 885 -12.91 16.88 -11.37
CA PRO A 885 -13.33 18.07 -12.10
C PRO A 885 -14.72 18.57 -11.68
N VAL A 886 -15.60 17.68 -11.20
CA VAL A 886 -16.98 18.02 -10.87
C VAL A 886 -17.10 18.77 -9.55
N ASP A 887 -16.38 18.36 -8.49
CA ASP A 887 -16.47 18.99 -7.16
C ASP A 887 -15.25 19.85 -6.78
N GLY A 888 -14.15 19.77 -7.55
CA GLY A 888 -12.92 20.52 -7.33
C GLY A 888 -12.10 20.04 -6.13
N GLN A 889 -12.44 18.89 -5.55
CA GLN A 889 -11.78 18.35 -4.36
C GLN A 889 -10.65 17.40 -4.73
N LEU A 890 -9.70 17.21 -3.80
CA LEU A 890 -8.59 16.28 -3.97
C LEU A 890 -9.01 14.88 -3.54
N TYR A 891 -8.79 13.89 -4.39
CA TYR A 891 -8.90 12.48 -4.05
C TYR A 891 -7.53 11.85 -3.98
N VAL A 892 -7.31 11.00 -2.99
CA VAL A 892 -6.06 10.27 -2.80
C VAL A 892 -6.31 8.78 -2.65
N THR A 893 -5.37 7.98 -3.15
CA THR A 893 -5.39 6.52 -3.02
C THR A 893 -4.03 5.98 -2.62
N GLY A 894 -4.04 4.78 -2.04
CA GLY A 894 -2.86 3.93 -2.00
C GLY A 894 -3.12 2.63 -1.26
N LEU A 895 -2.05 2.07 -0.69
CA LEU A 895 -2.00 0.74 -0.09
C LEU A 895 -0.89 0.67 0.98
N ASN A 896 -0.71 -0.48 1.62
CA ASN A 896 0.37 -0.68 2.60
C ASN A 896 1.49 -1.56 2.04
N GLY A 897 1.16 -2.64 1.33
CA GLY A 897 2.09 -3.44 0.53
C GLY A 897 3.40 -3.81 1.24
N TRP A 898 4.52 -3.25 0.75
CA TRP A 898 5.88 -3.51 1.21
C TRP A 898 6.40 -2.51 2.27
N ASN A 899 5.51 -1.82 2.98
CA ASN A 899 5.83 -0.74 3.90
C ASN A 899 6.27 -1.20 5.30
N ASP A 900 7.31 -2.04 5.37
CA ASP A 900 7.73 -2.70 6.63
C ASP A 900 8.15 -1.74 7.75
N ASN A 901 8.51 -0.49 7.44
CA ASN A 901 8.96 0.52 8.42
C ASN A 901 7.96 1.70 8.56
N GLY A 902 6.77 1.56 7.98
CA GLY A 902 5.74 2.60 8.02
C GLY A 902 4.85 2.55 9.25
N ARG A 903 3.75 3.32 9.21
CA ARG A 903 2.72 3.33 10.24
C ARG A 903 2.00 1.97 10.27
N GLY A 904 1.96 1.33 11.44
CA GLY A 904 1.57 -0.09 11.57
C GLY A 904 0.07 -0.39 11.40
N ASP A 905 -0.78 0.63 11.42
CA ASP A 905 -2.24 0.55 11.31
C ASP A 905 -2.78 0.79 9.89
N LEU A 906 -1.90 0.92 8.89
CA LEU A 906 -2.30 1.21 7.51
C LEU A 906 -2.94 -0.02 6.84
N ALA A 907 -4.14 0.18 6.29
CA ALA A 907 -4.84 -0.82 5.48
C ALA A 907 -4.16 -1.01 4.11
N ASP A 908 -4.27 -2.20 3.53
CA ASP A 908 -3.73 -2.51 2.20
C ASP A 908 -4.70 -2.14 1.06
N GLY A 909 -5.07 -0.87 1.01
CA GLY A 909 -6.02 -0.32 0.05
C GLY A 909 -6.89 0.77 0.67
N GLY A 910 -7.19 1.82 -0.08
CA GLY A 910 -8.09 2.87 0.37
C GLY A 910 -8.14 4.06 -0.57
N ILE A 911 -9.32 4.68 -0.65
CA ILE A 911 -9.55 5.91 -1.42
C ILE A 911 -10.23 6.94 -0.52
N TYR A 912 -9.73 8.17 -0.53
CA TYR A 912 -10.21 9.25 0.32
C TYR A 912 -10.43 10.53 -0.49
N ARG A 913 -11.46 11.30 -0.13
CA ARG A 913 -11.67 12.68 -0.59
C ARG A 913 -11.25 13.64 0.51
N VAL A 914 -10.28 14.49 0.22
CA VAL A 914 -9.93 15.66 1.03
C VAL A 914 -10.88 16.79 0.62
N ARG A 915 -11.87 17.07 1.45
CA ARG A 915 -12.93 18.04 1.16
C ARG A 915 -12.74 19.31 1.97
N TYR A 916 -12.75 20.46 1.29
CA TYR A 916 -12.88 21.75 1.95
C TYR A 916 -14.31 21.92 2.49
N THR A 917 -14.44 22.28 3.77
CA THR A 917 -15.73 22.37 4.46
C THR A 917 -16.36 23.76 4.39
N GLY A 918 -15.65 24.74 3.80
CA GLY A 918 -16.01 26.15 3.84
C GLY A 918 -15.55 26.87 5.12
N GLN A 919 -15.00 26.15 6.10
CA GLN A 919 -14.50 26.76 7.34
C GLN A 919 -13.08 27.34 7.13
N PRO A 920 -12.71 28.42 7.83
CA PRO A 920 -11.36 28.97 7.75
C PRO A 920 -10.34 28.03 8.39
N ILE A 921 -9.14 27.95 7.81
CA ILE A 921 -7.98 27.28 8.40
C ILE A 921 -7.02 28.31 8.99
N ARG A 922 -6.34 27.97 10.10
CA ARG A 922 -5.16 28.70 10.58
C ARG A 922 -3.94 27.93 10.10
N MET A 923 -3.07 28.57 9.33
CA MET A 923 -1.90 27.91 8.74
C MET A 923 -0.75 28.87 8.48
N ILE A 924 0.44 28.30 8.29
CA ILE A 924 1.62 28.99 7.77
C ILE A 924 1.51 29.04 6.25
N THR A 925 1.53 30.23 5.65
CA THR A 925 1.33 30.42 4.22
C THR A 925 2.62 30.52 3.43
N ASP A 926 3.73 30.88 4.07
CA ASP A 926 5.03 31.00 3.42
C ASP A 926 6.18 30.92 4.44
N CYS A 927 7.31 30.38 4.00
CA CYS A 927 8.56 30.28 4.78
C CYS A 927 9.73 30.73 3.89
N LYS A 928 10.47 31.77 4.32
CA LYS A 928 11.64 32.29 3.59
C LYS A 928 12.88 32.42 4.47
N VAL A 929 14.00 31.95 3.94
CA VAL A 929 15.32 32.13 4.53
C VAL A 929 15.88 33.48 4.07
N HIS A 930 16.39 34.26 5.00
CA HIS A 930 17.10 35.52 4.78
C HIS A 930 18.46 35.50 5.52
N PRO A 931 19.37 36.42 5.22
CA PRO A 931 20.62 36.58 5.98
C PRO A 931 20.38 36.70 7.48
N GLY A 932 20.76 35.65 8.23
CA GLY A 932 20.61 35.58 9.71
C GLY A 932 19.17 35.52 10.22
N GLU A 933 18.17 35.35 9.35
CA GLU A 933 16.75 35.43 9.71
C GLU A 933 15.92 34.34 9.03
N LEU A 934 14.96 33.78 9.77
CA LEU A 934 13.88 32.96 9.23
C LEU A 934 12.57 33.76 9.29
N ARG A 935 11.86 33.84 8.17
CA ARG A 935 10.57 34.55 8.10
C ARG A 935 9.44 33.59 7.78
N LEU A 936 8.39 33.61 8.60
CA LEU A 936 7.19 32.81 8.45
C LEU A 936 5.98 33.74 8.30
N GLN A 937 5.13 33.46 7.32
CA GLN A 937 3.87 34.18 7.11
C GLN A 937 2.68 33.32 7.55
N PHE A 938 1.68 33.94 8.15
CA PHE A 938 0.47 33.31 8.66
C PHE A 938 -0.77 33.92 7.99
N ASN A 939 -1.82 33.13 7.78
CA ASN A 939 -3.08 33.67 7.28
C ASN A 939 -3.96 34.31 8.38
N PHE A 940 -3.50 34.31 9.64
CA PHE A 940 -4.17 34.89 10.80
C PHE A 940 -3.20 35.77 11.61
N PRO A 941 -3.70 36.79 12.35
CA PRO A 941 -2.85 37.63 13.19
C PRO A 941 -2.42 36.90 14.48
N LEU A 942 -1.14 37.02 14.82
CA LEU A 942 -0.51 36.51 16.04
C LEU A 942 -0.66 37.49 17.21
N ASP A 943 -0.73 36.97 18.43
CA ASP A 943 -0.59 37.79 19.65
C ASP A 943 0.87 38.21 19.80
N ARG A 944 1.13 39.51 19.73
CA ARG A 944 2.51 40.03 19.77
C ARG A 944 3.20 39.81 21.11
N GLY A 945 2.48 39.87 22.24
CA GLY A 945 3.09 39.72 23.56
C GLY A 945 3.45 38.26 23.85
N ALA A 946 2.50 37.35 23.62
CA ALA A 946 2.68 35.92 23.86
C ALA A 946 3.66 35.27 22.88
N THR A 947 3.72 35.77 21.63
CA THR A 947 4.52 35.18 20.55
C THR A 947 5.97 35.68 20.50
N THR A 948 6.30 36.85 21.09
CA THR A 948 7.70 37.34 21.12
C THR A 948 8.62 36.60 22.10
N ARG A 949 8.11 35.59 22.80
CA ARG A 949 8.92 34.81 23.75
C ARG A 949 9.76 33.79 23.00
N VAL A 950 11.08 33.82 23.23
CA VAL A 950 12.03 32.92 22.56
C VAL A 950 11.77 31.45 22.90
N ASP A 951 11.31 31.16 24.12
CA ASP A 951 10.98 29.81 24.59
C ASP A 951 9.76 29.19 23.90
N ALA A 952 9.02 29.96 23.10
CA ALA A 952 7.96 29.46 22.23
C ALA A 952 8.50 28.74 20.98
N PHE A 953 9.82 28.76 20.75
CA PHE A 953 10.46 28.21 19.56
C PHE A 953 11.58 27.26 19.92
N MET A 954 11.60 26.08 19.29
CA MET A 954 12.70 25.15 19.38
C MET A 954 13.19 24.83 17.98
N GLY A 955 14.45 25.19 17.70
CA GLY A 955 15.10 24.91 16.42
C GLY A 955 16.16 23.82 16.56
N GLU A 956 16.19 22.92 15.60
CA GLU A 956 17.26 21.93 15.41
C GLU A 956 17.67 21.88 13.93
N GLN A 957 18.92 21.55 13.64
CA GLN A 957 19.43 21.38 12.28
C GLN A 957 20.44 20.24 12.16
N TRP A 958 20.44 19.56 11.01
CA TRP A 958 21.34 18.43 10.73
C TRP A 958 21.56 18.20 9.23
N ASN A 959 22.60 17.41 8.94
CA ASN A 959 22.91 16.89 7.63
C ASN A 959 22.77 15.37 7.61
N TYR A 960 22.69 14.82 6.40
CA TYR A 960 22.66 13.39 6.13
C TYR A 960 23.93 12.95 5.41
N LYS A 961 24.33 11.70 5.60
CA LYS A 961 25.46 11.09 4.90
C LYS A 961 25.00 9.97 3.98
N TRP A 962 25.62 9.89 2.81
CA TRP A 962 25.46 8.75 1.92
C TRP A 962 26.23 7.55 2.47
N THR A 963 25.50 6.51 2.85
CA THR A 963 26.08 5.27 3.38
C THR A 963 25.34 4.05 2.81
N ASP A 964 25.89 2.87 3.03
CA ASP A 964 25.26 1.59 2.71
C ASP A 964 24.17 1.18 3.71
N SER A 965 24.01 1.94 4.80
CA SER A 965 22.94 1.73 5.78
C SER A 965 21.58 2.10 5.17
N TYR A 966 20.51 1.55 5.75
CA TYR A 966 19.16 1.91 5.31
C TYR A 966 18.83 3.33 5.81
N GLY A 967 19.03 4.32 4.93
CA GLY A 967 18.97 5.73 5.28
C GLY A 967 20.22 6.18 6.07
N SER A 968 20.11 7.35 6.71
CA SER A 968 21.21 8.00 7.42
C SER A 968 20.79 8.39 8.83
N ASP A 969 21.73 8.26 9.77
CA ASP A 969 21.67 8.98 11.04
C ASP A 969 21.68 10.49 10.80
N PHE A 970 21.27 11.26 11.81
CA PHE A 970 21.44 12.70 11.81
C PHE A 970 22.89 13.05 12.11
N HIS A 971 23.46 13.98 11.34
CA HIS A 971 24.82 14.45 11.55
C HIS A 971 24.84 15.94 11.84
N HIS A 972 25.58 16.32 12.89
CA HIS A 972 25.75 17.71 13.28
C HIS A 972 26.39 18.49 12.11
N PRO A 973 25.81 19.61 11.64
CA PRO A 973 26.29 20.28 10.42
C PRO A 973 27.72 20.79 10.47
N GLU A 974 28.19 21.19 11.67
CA GLU A 974 29.56 21.68 11.88
C GLU A 974 30.60 20.58 12.13
N THR A 975 30.37 19.70 13.11
CA THR A 975 31.34 18.69 13.53
C THR A 975 31.29 17.42 12.69
N GLY A 976 30.15 17.15 12.03
CA GLY A 976 29.89 15.91 11.29
C GLY A 976 29.66 14.68 12.18
N GLU A 977 29.67 14.83 13.51
CA GLU A 977 29.37 13.77 14.46
C GLU A 977 27.88 13.37 14.41
N VAL A 978 27.55 12.17 14.89
CA VAL A 978 26.16 11.72 14.98
C VAL A 978 25.41 12.57 16.02
N GLY A 979 24.28 13.13 15.62
CA GLY A 979 23.43 14.01 16.43
C GLY A 979 22.87 15.18 15.63
N LYS A 980 21.99 15.94 16.29
CA LYS A 980 21.45 17.19 15.76
C LYS A 980 22.15 18.38 16.43
N GLN A 981 22.21 19.52 15.74
CA GLN A 981 22.62 20.79 16.33
C GLN A 981 21.39 21.57 16.78
N SER A 982 21.36 22.04 18.04
CA SER A 982 20.36 23.02 18.47
C SER A 982 20.60 24.35 17.76
N LEU A 983 19.54 24.95 17.22
CA LEU A 983 19.55 26.24 16.56
C LEU A 983 18.96 27.30 17.52
N PRO A 984 19.79 28.14 18.17
CA PRO A 984 19.29 29.17 19.07
C PRO A 984 18.51 30.24 18.31
N ILE A 985 17.39 30.65 18.87
CA ILE A 985 16.59 31.79 18.42
C ILE A 985 16.99 32.99 19.28
N ASP A 986 17.71 33.95 18.69
CA ASP A 986 18.30 35.07 19.43
C ASP A 986 17.27 36.16 19.72
N SER A 987 16.35 36.39 18.80
CA SER A 987 15.23 37.32 18.99
C SER A 987 14.06 36.99 18.07
N VAL A 988 12.87 37.38 18.50
CA VAL A 988 11.61 37.18 17.79
C VAL A 988 10.95 38.53 17.59
N SER A 989 10.46 38.79 16.37
CA SER A 989 9.63 39.96 16.09
C SER A 989 8.42 39.60 15.25
N VAL A 990 7.32 40.30 15.49
CA VAL A 990 6.08 40.17 14.73
C VAL A 990 5.79 41.51 14.05
N SER A 991 5.51 41.45 12.77
CA SER A 991 5.12 42.61 11.93
C SER A 991 3.88 43.35 12.41
N GLU A 992 3.65 44.54 11.85
CA GLU A 992 2.53 45.41 12.22
C GLU A 992 1.15 44.81 11.90
N ASP A 993 1.01 43.98 10.88
CA ASP A 993 -0.26 43.30 10.60
C ASP A 993 -0.47 42.05 11.48
N GLY A 994 0.54 41.67 12.27
CA GLY A 994 0.52 40.47 13.10
C GLY A 994 0.73 39.17 12.33
N LYS A 995 0.98 39.19 11.01
CA LYS A 995 0.96 38.00 10.15
C LYS A 995 2.33 37.51 9.72
N THR A 996 3.36 38.34 9.85
CA THR A 996 4.75 37.93 9.61
C THR A 996 5.51 37.80 10.92
N LEU A 997 6.07 36.62 11.16
CA LEU A 997 7.00 36.29 12.25
C LEU A 997 8.43 36.26 11.69
N THR A 998 9.34 36.97 12.34
CA THR A 998 10.77 36.95 12.03
C THR A 998 11.56 36.43 13.22
N LEU A 999 12.30 35.34 13.00
CA LEU A 999 13.19 34.71 13.97
C LEU A 999 14.63 35.03 13.58
N LYS A 1000 15.36 35.75 14.42
CA LYS A 1000 16.81 35.97 14.21
C LYS A 1000 17.61 34.84 14.83
N THR A 1001 18.61 34.38 14.11
CA THR A 1001 19.50 33.32 14.59
C THR A 1001 20.92 33.49 14.06
N SER A 1002 21.87 33.43 14.97
CA SER A 1002 23.31 33.61 14.74
C SER A 1002 24.00 32.36 14.18
N GLN A 1003 23.31 31.20 14.16
CA GLN A 1003 23.89 29.92 13.72
C GLN A 1003 23.26 29.35 12.45
N LEU A 1004 22.42 30.13 11.77
CA LEU A 1004 21.81 29.76 10.50
C LEU A 1004 22.87 29.48 9.43
N ARG A 1005 22.74 28.35 8.75
CA ARG A 1005 23.67 27.89 7.71
C ARG A 1005 22.96 26.96 6.72
N PRO A 1006 23.56 26.70 5.55
CA PRO A 1006 23.09 25.63 4.68
C PRO A 1006 23.10 24.27 5.38
N VAL A 1007 21.98 23.56 5.31
CA VAL A 1007 21.74 22.26 5.94
C VAL A 1007 20.76 21.45 5.09
N HIS A 1008 20.88 20.12 5.12
CA HIS A 1008 19.88 19.26 4.51
C HIS A 1008 18.53 19.42 5.20
N GLN A 1009 18.54 19.59 6.52
CA GLN A 1009 17.33 19.71 7.31
C GLN A 1009 17.48 20.69 8.47
N LEU A 1010 16.52 21.61 8.57
CA LEU A 1010 16.16 22.38 9.73
C LEU A 1010 14.77 21.93 10.17
N HIS A 1011 14.57 21.77 11.47
CA HIS A 1011 13.28 21.49 12.09
C HIS A 1011 12.99 22.59 13.10
N LEU A 1012 11.89 23.29 12.89
CA LEU A 1012 11.42 24.36 13.76
C LEU A 1012 10.08 23.95 14.36
N GLN A 1013 10.04 23.88 15.68
CA GLN A 1013 8.80 23.76 16.44
C GLN A 1013 8.41 25.14 16.95
N LEU A 1014 7.12 25.46 16.86
CA LEU A 1014 6.56 26.70 17.38
C LEU A 1014 5.31 26.44 18.21
N ASP A 1015 5.16 27.20 19.30
CA ASP A 1015 4.00 27.20 20.20
C ASP A 1015 3.56 28.66 20.41
N VAL A 1016 2.75 29.16 19.48
CA VAL A 1016 2.35 30.57 19.42
C VAL A 1016 0.86 30.74 19.72
N MET A 1017 0.43 31.98 19.91
CA MET A 1017 -0.98 32.31 20.09
C MET A 1017 -1.45 33.26 18.99
N ASP A 1018 -2.69 33.08 18.56
CA ASP A 1018 -3.35 34.11 17.75
C ASP A 1018 -3.76 35.32 18.60
N SER A 1019 -4.17 36.41 17.94
CA SER A 1019 -4.57 37.65 18.60
C SER A 1019 -5.79 37.52 19.52
N ASN A 1020 -6.48 36.37 19.51
CA ASN A 1020 -7.61 36.07 20.40
C ASN A 1020 -7.21 35.12 21.55
N GLY A 1021 -5.92 34.81 21.69
CA GLY A 1021 -5.39 33.92 22.73
C GLY A 1021 -5.58 32.43 22.46
N LYS A 1022 -5.92 32.01 21.23
CA LYS A 1022 -6.04 30.59 20.90
C LYS A 1022 -4.68 30.03 20.46
N PRO A 1023 -4.22 28.90 21.03
CA PRO A 1023 -2.92 28.33 20.71
C PRO A 1023 -2.85 27.82 19.26
N PHE A 1024 -1.64 27.85 18.71
CA PHE A 1024 -1.26 27.30 17.42
C PHE A 1024 0.13 26.67 17.56
N LYS A 1025 0.19 25.35 17.43
CA LYS A 1025 1.43 24.57 17.47
C LYS A 1025 1.67 23.97 16.11
N GLU A 1026 2.92 24.02 15.64
CA GLU A 1026 3.27 23.49 14.32
C GLU A 1026 4.74 23.06 14.25
N ASP A 1027 5.00 22.06 13.43
CA ASP A 1027 6.35 21.62 13.05
C ASP A 1027 6.63 22.03 11.59
N VAL A 1028 7.73 22.74 11.38
CA VAL A 1028 8.19 23.14 10.04
C VAL A 1028 9.50 22.44 9.74
N TYR A 1029 9.51 21.66 8.66
CA TYR A 1029 10.70 20.97 8.16
C TYR A 1029 11.22 21.69 6.92
N TRP A 1030 12.48 22.12 6.93
CA TRP A 1030 13.04 23.00 5.92
C TRP A 1030 14.40 22.53 5.43
N THR A 1031 14.57 22.39 4.11
CA THR A 1031 15.90 22.24 3.50
C THR A 1031 16.45 23.61 3.11
N ILE A 1032 17.72 23.87 3.43
CA ILE A 1032 18.40 25.13 3.13
C ILE A 1032 19.68 24.82 2.35
N HIS A 1033 19.62 24.90 1.02
CA HIS A 1033 20.83 24.74 0.20
C HIS A 1033 21.66 26.01 0.18
N LYS A 1034 20.99 27.16 0.21
CA LYS A 1034 21.63 28.45 0.13
C LYS A 1034 20.87 29.51 0.94
N ILE A 1035 21.63 30.40 1.57
CA ILE A 1035 21.11 31.62 2.18
C ILE A 1035 21.26 32.73 1.12
N PRO A 1036 20.20 33.52 0.84
CA PRO A 1036 20.31 34.65 -0.07
C PRO A 1036 21.43 35.61 0.33
N ASN A 1037 22.02 36.32 -0.63
CA ASN A 1037 22.87 37.47 -0.32
C ASN A 1037 21.98 38.67 0.08
N ASP A 1038 22.54 39.60 0.86
CA ASP A 1038 21.89 40.88 1.20
C ASP A 1038 21.59 41.75 -0.03
#